data_AF-A0A976Q314-F1
#
_entry.id   AF-A0A976Q314-F1
#
_cell.length_a   1.000
_cell.length_b   1.000
_cell.length_c   1.000
_cell.angle_alpha   90.00
_cell.angle_beta   90.00
_cell.angle_gamma   90.00
#
_symmetry.space_group_name_H-M   'P 1'
#
loop_
_entity.id
_entity.type
_entity.pdbx_description
1 polymer ?
#
loop_
_entity_poly.entity_id
_entity_poly.type
_entity_poly.pdbx_seq_one_letter_code
_entity_poly.pdbx_strand_id
1 'polypeptide(L)'
;MSSPKVVESGRLVTTWRMTAVSDSCHAWSRSCDCRLPRVADGSSASCWAIYGLVRVAIRRRTRQSAKASRSYRRICGLREPAPAIRRPITAHTTGCTSNRYRPVHKRVQGVCVGVKQTAQRRWVRGLGRRHLCGAAWPRMTGPRGLAPWRHELGAASDRVHSRRPAARRLTFSAKRTKRGPVTVHRLEIEAKHGRDDAFAHELDQRLRSWLGLTASALRTRDVVWLDLGLRDDEAHRVLAALVDPVVEQGALGMLADGFDDSDVSAARGDLTDAAAAIVTVGFLPGVTDAVATSVKRAAEDVVERRLSGAVYTAKLVRVWGLSSDEVRRAKDEVLHNPLIHRARIESVPRALDLDVPRAGNHDARPRTRSVRLDGLDDEALMALSKAGMLALSVAEMRVIQGHFADLGRDPTDAELECLAQTWSEHCKHKIFASPISYAEGGGDAELIETGLFRTHIRGCTEAIAAARESEGVDGDAPFLVSVFHDNAGVVRFTEQDHLVFKVETHNSPSALDPYGGAMTGIVGVNRDSFGTGVGADLLTNVWGYCTGDPHYEGPLPKGLMLPRRIRDGVHAGVIDGGNHSGIPYSRGFELFDERYAGKPLVYCGTVAVMPIESAGHPTHQKRAAVGDRVVMVGGRIGKDGIHGATFSSVELDEGSPVQAVQIGDPITQKLMFDFLTEARDQGLFSSMTDNGAGGLSSSVGEMAQATGGARIDLATAPVKYPGLAPWEILVSEAQERMTLAVPPSDLDAFLSLAERREVEATVIGEFTDSGRFEVNYGEERVCDLALSFLHDGVPLPTLSARFDPPRSQSDAPWLDGVGDLSARLLQLLGRPGLCSGEEKARHYDHEVKGLSVIKPYIGVRGDVPSTAAVMRGRHRDQAGVVLGEGILPYYSDIDTHAMALAVVDEGVRRVLCAGARLDRLSALDNFCWPDPIVGPNNPDGEHKLAQLVRCCRGLDEACRAYGMPLISGKDSMKNDADLDGVKISIPPTLLVSVMGQMPDVRAALSLEPRYEGDVVYLLGPTRSEFGGSELARACGAASTSVPRTDVTAAAHRYRAFVALRDRGQVRSAHVVSRGGLAVALSHLVLASERSLDVDLAPMAEVDDVAALFGESTGRIVFTVAADHQEECEATLGGHGLVQLARVGPRRGTARLRIRRAADPVVEIDLARLRQAFMGGLRGL
;
A
#
# COMPACT_ATOMS: atom_id res chain seq x y z
N MET A 1 4.50 64.61 -31.38
CA MET A 1 4.16 65.93 -31.96
C MET A 1 2.67 65.94 -32.33
N SER A 2 2.09 67.11 -32.60
CA SER A 2 0.80 67.31 -33.31
C SER A 2 -0.41 66.41 -32.92
N SER A 3 -1.21 66.92 -31.99
CA SER A 3 -2.69 66.78 -31.98
C SER A 3 -3.30 67.78 -33.01
N PRO A 4 -4.62 68.14 -33.03
CA PRO A 4 -5.79 67.65 -32.29
C PRO A 4 -7.08 67.46 -33.15
N LYS A 5 -8.20 67.04 -32.52
CA LYS A 5 -9.59 67.60 -32.59
C LYS A 5 -10.69 66.53 -32.35
N VAL A 6 -11.91 66.83 -31.85
CA VAL A 6 -12.40 67.82 -30.84
C VAL A 6 -13.90 67.57 -30.56
N VAL A 7 -14.32 67.53 -29.27
CA VAL A 7 -15.70 67.90 -28.77
C VAL A 7 -16.85 66.94 -29.23
N GLU A 8 -18.00 66.77 -28.57
CA GLU A 8 -18.72 67.59 -27.57
C GLU A 8 -19.29 66.82 -26.35
N SER A 9 -19.68 67.60 -25.33
CA SER A 9 -20.13 67.19 -24.01
C SER A 9 -21.66 67.12 -23.82
N GLY A 10 -22.14 66.26 -22.91
CA GLY A 10 -23.51 66.28 -22.36
C GLY A 10 -23.49 66.05 -20.84
N ARG A 11 -24.39 66.70 -20.07
CA ARG A 11 -24.30 66.80 -18.61
C ARG A 11 -25.57 66.36 -17.84
N LEU A 12 -25.32 65.66 -16.72
CA LEU A 12 -26.02 65.74 -15.41
C LEU A 12 -27.38 65.04 -15.15
N VAL A 13 -27.63 64.93 -13.82
CA VAL A 13 -28.89 64.79 -13.05
C VAL A 13 -29.45 63.37 -12.70
N THR A 14 -29.07 62.90 -11.49
CA THR A 14 -29.85 62.17 -10.45
C THR A 14 -30.18 60.66 -10.40
N THR A 15 -30.22 60.20 -9.13
CA THR A 15 -31.09 59.17 -8.49
C THR A 15 -30.79 57.66 -8.53
N TRP A 16 -30.09 57.20 -7.48
CA TRP A 16 -30.53 56.19 -6.48
C TRP A 16 -31.29 54.90 -6.90
N ARG A 17 -30.53 53.79 -6.89
CA ARG A 17 -30.74 52.52 -6.13
C ARG A 17 -32.11 51.76 -6.15
N MET A 18 -31.93 50.47 -6.50
CA MET A 18 -32.40 49.24 -5.81
C MET A 18 -33.74 48.56 -6.18
N THR A 19 -33.67 47.21 -6.11
CA THR A 19 -34.74 46.18 -6.05
C THR A 19 -35.63 45.99 -7.30
N ALA A 20 -36.16 44.79 -7.60
CA ALA A 20 -35.78 43.38 -7.33
C ALA A 20 -36.77 42.44 -8.07
N VAL A 21 -36.51 41.12 -8.09
CA VAL A 21 -37.43 40.03 -8.55
C VAL A 21 -37.64 40.07 -10.09
N SER A 22 -37.80 38.99 -10.86
CA SER A 22 -38.40 37.67 -10.61
C SER A 22 -37.75 36.51 -11.40
N ASP A 23 -38.22 35.29 -11.13
CA ASP A 23 -38.00 34.09 -11.92
C ASP A 23 -38.47 34.23 -13.38
N SER A 24 -37.83 33.51 -14.31
CA SER A 24 -38.41 32.27 -14.87
C SER A 24 -37.54 31.71 -16.01
N CYS A 25 -37.80 30.46 -16.41
CA CYS A 25 -37.05 29.75 -17.43
C CYS A 25 -38.02 29.02 -18.35
N HIS A 26 -37.93 29.21 -19.68
CA HIS A 26 -38.06 28.14 -20.69
C HIS A 26 -37.85 28.61 -22.14
N ALA A 27 -37.53 27.62 -22.98
CA ALA A 27 -37.59 27.59 -24.45
C ALA A 27 -36.68 28.53 -25.26
N TRP A 28 -35.96 27.94 -26.22
CA TRP A 28 -36.16 28.18 -27.66
C TRP A 28 -35.71 26.94 -28.45
N SER A 29 -36.08 26.80 -29.73
CA SER A 29 -35.90 25.53 -30.45
C SER A 29 -35.77 25.65 -31.98
N ARG A 30 -34.86 24.83 -32.54
CA ARG A 30 -34.71 24.44 -33.97
C ARG A 30 -34.34 25.51 -35.01
N SER A 31 -33.38 25.15 -35.88
CA SER A 31 -33.56 25.18 -37.35
C SER A 31 -32.38 24.52 -38.11
N CYS A 32 -32.69 23.74 -39.16
CA CYS A 32 -31.80 23.21 -40.23
C CYS A 32 -30.74 22.16 -39.82
N ASP A 33 -30.55 21.01 -40.52
CA ASP A 33 -30.39 20.68 -41.96
C ASP A 33 -28.99 21.04 -42.50
N CYS A 34 -28.27 20.24 -43.31
CA CYS A 34 -28.48 18.93 -43.98
C CYS A 34 -27.06 18.45 -44.49
N ARG A 35 -26.67 17.23 -44.92
CA ARG A 35 -27.24 15.89 -45.29
C ARG A 35 -26.14 14.80 -45.12
N LEU A 36 -26.52 13.50 -45.11
CA LEU A 36 -25.66 12.36 -45.51
C LEU A 36 -26.50 11.32 -46.32
N PRO A 37 -25.92 10.57 -47.28
CA PRO A 37 -26.64 9.57 -48.08
C PRO A 37 -26.82 8.22 -47.38
N ARG A 38 -27.77 7.41 -47.87
CA ARG A 38 -28.09 6.04 -47.42
C ARG A 38 -27.47 4.98 -48.33
N VAL A 39 -27.53 3.72 -47.86
CA VAL A 39 -27.86 2.43 -48.54
C VAL A 39 -26.90 1.32 -48.07
N ALA A 40 -27.27 0.05 -47.84
CA ALA A 40 -28.48 -0.68 -47.41
C ALA A 40 -28.10 -2.18 -47.43
N ASP A 41 -28.73 -3.17 -46.78
CA ASP A 41 -29.54 -3.36 -45.55
C ASP A 41 -29.57 -4.91 -45.35
N GLY A 42 -29.93 -5.54 -44.23
CA GLY A 42 -30.48 -5.10 -42.95
C GLY A 42 -31.17 -6.31 -42.27
N SER A 43 -31.46 -6.25 -40.97
CA SER A 43 -32.31 -7.26 -40.30
C SER A 43 -33.00 -6.74 -39.02
N SER A 44 -34.21 -7.25 -38.80
CA SER A 44 -35.16 -6.91 -37.72
C SER A 44 -34.94 -7.74 -36.44
N ALA A 45 -35.44 -7.38 -35.25
CA ALA A 45 -35.88 -6.09 -34.69
C ALA A 45 -36.22 -6.26 -33.18
N SER A 46 -35.47 -5.61 -32.27
CA SER A 46 -35.70 -5.79 -30.82
C SER A 46 -35.16 -4.64 -29.94
N CYS A 47 -35.61 -3.40 -30.16
CA CYS A 47 -35.16 -2.22 -29.37
C CYS A 47 -36.25 -1.32 -28.77
N TRP A 48 -37.54 -1.68 -28.87
CA TRP A 48 -38.65 -0.83 -28.40
C TRP A 48 -39.31 -1.27 -27.06
N ALA A 49 -38.75 -2.27 -26.37
CA ALA A 49 -39.31 -2.78 -25.11
C ALA A 49 -38.77 -2.08 -23.83
N ILE A 50 -37.55 -1.55 -23.85
CA ILE A 50 -36.80 -1.24 -22.62
C ILE A 50 -37.16 0.13 -22.00
N TYR A 51 -37.51 1.13 -22.82
CA TYR A 51 -37.84 2.48 -22.31
C TYR A 51 -39.19 2.57 -21.55
N GLY A 52 -40.03 1.53 -21.59
CA GLY A 52 -41.32 1.51 -20.87
C GLY A 52 -41.20 1.20 -19.37
N LEU A 53 -40.28 0.32 -18.98
CA LEU A 53 -40.26 -0.26 -17.62
C LEU A 53 -39.73 0.68 -16.54
N VAL A 54 -38.76 1.55 -16.87
CA VAL A 54 -38.12 2.47 -15.91
C VAL A 54 -39.13 3.44 -15.28
N ARG A 55 -40.17 3.87 -16.02
CA ARG A 55 -41.21 4.77 -15.51
C ARG A 55 -42.19 4.13 -14.52
N VAL A 56 -42.25 2.81 -14.42
CA VAL A 56 -43.13 2.11 -13.46
C VAL A 56 -42.42 1.89 -12.12
N ALA A 57 -41.13 1.53 -12.14
CA ALA A 57 -40.34 1.29 -10.92
C ALA A 57 -40.27 2.52 -9.99
N ILE A 58 -39.98 3.70 -10.55
CA ILE A 58 -39.80 4.96 -9.81
C ILE A 58 -41.10 5.42 -9.11
N ARG A 59 -42.28 4.99 -9.59
CA ARG A 59 -43.59 5.31 -8.98
C ARG A 59 -44.04 4.34 -7.88
N ARG A 60 -43.31 3.25 -7.59
CA ARG A 60 -43.62 2.34 -6.45
C ARG A 60 -42.75 2.56 -5.21
N ARG A 61 -41.46 2.87 -5.34
CA ARG A 61 -40.56 3.07 -4.16
C ARG A 61 -40.86 4.34 -3.33
N THR A 62 -41.58 5.32 -3.87
CA THR A 62 -41.90 6.61 -3.20
C THR A 62 -43.16 6.59 -2.32
N ARG A 63 -43.75 5.41 -2.00
CA ARG A 63 -44.96 5.30 -1.16
C ARG A 63 -44.82 4.53 0.17
N GLN A 64 -43.64 3.98 0.50
CA GLN A 64 -43.43 3.28 1.79
C GLN A 64 -42.61 4.08 2.82
N SER A 65 -41.79 5.05 2.42
CA SER A 65 -40.98 5.88 3.34
C SER A 65 -41.75 7.02 4.03
N ALA A 66 -43.02 7.25 3.69
CA ALA A 66 -43.81 8.41 4.13
C ALA A 66 -44.64 8.21 5.43
N LYS A 67 -44.36 7.17 6.23
CA LYS A 67 -45.10 6.87 7.48
C LYS A 67 -44.26 6.77 8.76
N ALA A 68 -42.93 6.84 8.68
CA ALA A 68 -42.03 6.59 9.82
C ALA A 68 -41.48 7.86 10.52
N SER A 69 -41.89 9.07 10.12
CA SER A 69 -41.26 10.34 10.53
C SER A 69 -42.19 11.36 11.20
N ARG A 70 -43.29 10.91 11.84
CA ARG A 70 -44.28 11.79 12.52
C ARG A 70 -44.34 11.72 14.05
N SER A 71 -43.44 10.98 14.70
CA SER A 71 -43.49 10.74 16.15
C SER A 71 -42.34 11.36 16.97
N TYR A 72 -41.45 12.15 16.36
CA TYR A 72 -40.22 12.67 17.00
C TYR A 72 -40.05 14.20 16.94
N ARG A 73 -41.18 14.95 16.94
CA ARG A 73 -41.20 16.43 17.08
C ARG A 73 -42.26 16.91 18.07
N ARG A 74 -42.27 16.32 19.26
CA ARG A 74 -42.81 16.87 20.51
C ARG A 74 -41.84 16.41 21.61
N ILE A 75 -41.46 17.32 22.51
CA ILE A 75 -40.18 17.26 23.27
C ILE A 75 -39.02 17.51 22.28
N CYS A 76 -38.15 18.51 22.43
CA CYS A 76 -38.10 19.62 23.40
C CYS A 76 -38.79 20.90 22.85
N GLY A 77 -38.88 21.96 23.67
CA GLY A 77 -39.44 23.25 23.27
C GLY A 77 -38.49 24.43 23.58
N LEU A 78 -38.96 25.66 23.32
CA LEU A 78 -38.23 26.94 23.38
C LEU A 78 -37.23 27.14 22.22
N ARG A 79 -37.01 28.35 21.66
CA ARG A 79 -37.85 29.55 21.44
C ARG A 79 -37.04 30.48 20.53
N GLU A 80 -37.58 30.93 19.40
CA GLU A 80 -36.93 31.96 18.56
C GLU A 80 -37.10 33.37 19.14
N PRO A 81 -36.13 34.27 18.91
CA PRO A 81 -36.37 35.72 18.86
C PRO A 81 -36.04 36.32 17.48
N ALA A 82 -36.97 37.11 16.93
CA ALA A 82 -36.77 37.92 15.73
C ALA A 82 -36.27 39.36 16.07
N PRO A 83 -35.71 40.14 15.12
CA PRO A 83 -34.74 41.20 15.46
C PRO A 83 -35.25 42.67 15.43
N ALA A 84 -34.63 43.53 16.26
CA ALA A 84 -34.75 45.00 16.29
C ALA A 84 -33.67 45.60 17.25
N ILE A 85 -33.15 46.84 17.20
CA ILE A 85 -33.06 47.90 16.16
C ILE A 85 -32.01 48.97 16.58
N ARG A 86 -31.26 49.56 15.61
CA ARG A 86 -30.53 50.87 15.63
C ARG A 86 -29.44 51.25 16.68
N ARG A 87 -28.26 51.54 16.10
CA ARG A 87 -27.41 52.78 16.19
C ARG A 87 -26.22 52.88 17.20
N PRO A 88 -25.21 53.77 16.92
CA PRO A 88 -23.85 53.67 17.49
C PRO A 88 -23.32 54.95 18.22
N ILE A 89 -22.15 54.82 18.85
CA ILE A 89 -21.19 55.85 19.32
C ILE A 89 -19.88 55.08 19.62
N THR A 90 -18.76 55.18 18.86
CA THR A 90 -17.72 56.22 18.67
C THR A 90 -16.67 56.39 19.79
N ALA A 91 -15.39 56.42 19.37
CA ALA A 91 -14.21 57.10 19.95
C ALA A 91 -13.22 56.37 20.91
N HIS A 92 -12.13 55.88 20.29
CA HIS A 92 -10.72 56.30 20.51
C HIS A 92 -9.87 55.93 21.77
N THR A 93 -8.55 56.05 21.55
CA THR A 93 -7.41 56.24 22.49
C THR A 93 -7.01 55.09 23.43
N THR A 94 -5.74 54.82 23.78
CA THR A 94 -4.39 54.87 23.14
C THR A 94 -3.35 54.43 24.19
N GLY A 95 -2.18 53.94 23.76
CA GLY A 95 -1.03 53.61 24.65
C GLY A 95 -0.84 52.10 24.78
N CYS A 96 0.28 51.45 24.44
CA CYS A 96 1.72 51.81 24.51
C CYS A 96 2.29 51.80 25.93
N THR A 97 2.98 50.71 26.30
CA THR A 97 4.44 50.74 26.59
C THR A 97 5.01 49.32 26.76
N SER A 98 6.31 49.20 26.55
CA SER A 98 7.12 47.98 26.64
C SER A 98 7.37 47.49 28.07
N ASN A 99 7.69 46.20 28.23
CA ASN A 99 8.96 45.88 28.90
C ASN A 99 9.59 44.54 28.46
N ARG A 100 10.92 44.45 28.56
CA ARG A 100 11.70 43.21 28.38
C ARG A 100 11.99 42.60 29.76
N TYR A 101 12.19 41.28 29.87
CA TYR A 101 13.27 40.69 30.69
C TYR A 101 13.45 39.17 30.41
N ARG A 102 14.69 38.73 30.13
CA ARG A 102 15.18 37.34 30.33
C ARG A 102 15.89 37.32 31.70
N PRO A 103 15.80 36.25 32.51
CA PRO A 103 16.88 35.23 32.53
C PRO A 103 16.37 33.78 32.76
N VAL A 104 16.84 32.75 32.02
CA VAL A 104 18.06 31.92 32.23
C VAL A 104 17.96 30.81 33.31
N HIS A 105 17.84 29.56 32.82
CA HIS A 105 18.37 28.27 33.31
C HIS A 105 17.96 27.57 34.65
N LYS A 106 18.11 26.23 34.56
CA LYS A 106 18.39 25.18 35.58
C LYS A 106 17.24 24.51 36.36
N ARG A 107 16.85 23.34 35.81
CA ARG A 107 16.84 22.00 36.45
C ARG A 107 17.08 21.93 37.98
N VAL A 108 16.25 21.18 38.71
CA VAL A 108 16.55 19.90 39.43
C VAL A 108 15.45 19.60 40.48
N GLN A 109 15.22 18.29 40.70
CA GLN A 109 14.38 17.57 41.67
C GLN A 109 14.20 18.21 43.08
N GLY A 110 13.07 17.94 43.77
CA GLY A 110 12.80 18.48 45.12
C GLY A 110 11.59 17.89 45.90
N VAL A 111 11.51 16.57 46.00
CA VAL A 111 10.47 15.73 46.63
C VAL A 111 10.01 16.12 48.08
N CYS A 112 8.70 15.99 48.33
CA CYS A 112 7.99 15.65 49.61
C CYS A 112 7.49 16.68 50.66
N VAL A 113 6.53 16.16 51.45
CA VAL A 113 5.91 16.60 52.73
C VAL A 113 5.05 17.88 52.74
N GLY A 114 3.71 17.70 52.69
CA GLY A 114 2.74 18.71 53.17
C GLY A 114 2.27 18.44 54.60
N VAL A 115 1.30 19.20 55.14
CA VAL A 115 0.46 18.83 56.31
C VAL A 115 -0.76 19.76 56.46
N LYS A 116 -1.90 19.18 56.87
CA LYS A 116 -3.10 19.71 57.61
C LYS A 116 -3.19 21.25 57.82
N GLN A 117 -4.37 21.88 57.70
CA GLN A 117 -5.44 21.72 58.71
C GLN A 117 -6.88 22.07 58.28
N THR A 118 -7.79 21.44 59.02
CA THR A 118 -9.25 21.54 59.13
C THR A 118 -9.86 22.90 59.49
N ALA A 119 -11.10 23.14 59.06
CA ALA A 119 -12.15 23.81 59.86
C ALA A 119 -13.57 23.31 59.49
N GLN A 120 -14.57 23.52 60.36
CA GLN A 120 -15.96 23.01 60.23
C GLN A 120 -17.00 24.13 60.40
N ARG A 121 -18.25 23.92 59.90
CA ARG A 121 -19.61 24.29 60.45
C ARG A 121 -20.63 24.62 59.33
N ARG A 122 -21.98 24.58 59.51
CA ARG A 122 -22.92 23.67 60.25
C ARG A 122 -24.40 24.09 59.97
N TRP A 123 -25.28 23.15 59.55
CA TRP A 123 -26.77 23.13 59.75
C TRP A 123 -27.62 24.28 59.09
N VAL A 124 -28.95 24.24 58.80
CA VAL A 124 -30.16 23.60 59.42
C VAL A 124 -31.32 23.29 58.39
N ARG A 125 -31.95 22.11 58.54
CA ARG A 125 -33.34 21.59 58.25
C ARG A 125 -34.45 22.35 57.44
N GLY A 126 -35.25 21.56 56.69
CA GLY A 126 -36.74 21.57 56.66
C GLY A 126 -37.41 21.30 55.28
N LEU A 127 -38.61 20.70 55.10
CA LEU A 127 -39.47 19.83 55.95
C LEU A 127 -40.66 19.20 55.12
N GLY A 128 -41.01 17.91 55.28
CA GLY A 128 -42.24 17.23 54.76
C GLY A 128 -41.95 15.83 54.14
N ARG A 129 -42.53 14.67 54.54
CA ARG A 129 -43.95 14.17 54.58
C ARG A 129 -44.56 14.03 53.17
N ARG A 130 -45.14 12.90 52.69
CA ARG A 130 -45.61 11.55 53.15
C ARG A 130 -45.67 10.62 51.88
N HIS A 131 -46.03 9.33 51.74
CA HIS A 131 -46.37 8.06 52.45
C HIS A 131 -46.50 6.96 51.31
N LEU A 132 -46.63 5.62 51.41
CA LEU A 132 -46.54 4.53 52.41
C LEU A 132 -46.47 3.16 51.65
N CYS A 133 -46.11 2.03 52.32
CA CYS A 133 -46.18 0.61 51.85
C CYS A 133 -45.29 0.22 50.63
N GLY A 134 -44.75 -1.00 50.48
CA GLY A 134 -44.63 -2.24 51.30
C GLY A 134 -44.10 -3.40 50.41
N ALA A 135 -43.47 -4.49 50.85
CA ALA A 135 -43.04 -4.96 52.19
C ALA A 135 -41.85 -5.98 52.08
N ALA A 136 -41.39 -6.51 53.24
CA ALA A 136 -40.44 -7.63 53.56
C ALA A 136 -39.59 -8.34 52.46
N TRP A 137 -38.28 -8.64 52.60
CA TRP A 137 -37.49 -9.37 53.65
C TRP A 137 -37.70 -10.90 53.70
N PRO A 138 -36.71 -11.74 54.13
CA PRO A 138 -35.41 -11.41 54.77
C PRO A 138 -34.13 -12.13 54.19
N ARG A 139 -32.97 -11.84 54.78
CA ARG A 139 -31.72 -12.66 54.75
C ARG A 139 -31.73 -13.72 55.88
N MET A 140 -30.83 -14.73 55.86
CA MET A 140 -29.71 -14.89 56.83
C MET A 140 -28.98 -16.26 56.83
N THR A 141 -27.66 -16.23 57.10
CA THR A 141 -26.77 -17.23 57.78
C THR A 141 -26.58 -18.69 57.27
N GLY A 142 -25.30 -19.14 57.23
CA GLY A 142 -24.88 -20.57 57.16
C GLY A 142 -24.58 -21.17 58.56
N PRO A 143 -23.54 -22.02 58.81
CA PRO A 143 -22.47 -22.54 57.92
C PRO A 143 -22.01 -24.03 58.16
N ARG A 144 -20.90 -24.46 57.50
CA ARG A 144 -19.98 -25.61 57.78
C ARG A 144 -20.43 -27.08 57.56
N GLY A 145 -19.52 -27.92 57.01
CA GLY A 145 -19.12 -29.19 57.67
C GLY A 145 -19.02 -30.53 56.90
N LEU A 146 -17.82 -30.86 56.39
CA LEU A 146 -17.15 -32.20 56.37
C LEU A 146 -17.76 -33.47 55.68
N ALA A 147 -16.84 -34.41 55.36
CA ALA A 147 -17.02 -35.80 54.90
C ALA A 147 -16.20 -36.74 55.85
N PRO A 148 -15.81 -38.01 55.57
CA PRO A 148 -16.13 -38.98 54.50
C PRO A 148 -16.46 -40.42 55.03
N TRP A 149 -16.46 -41.47 54.18
CA TRP A 149 -16.41 -42.91 54.60
C TRP A 149 -15.58 -43.79 53.62
N ARG A 150 -15.20 -45.02 54.05
CA ARG A 150 -14.22 -45.95 53.41
C ARG A 150 -14.57 -47.46 53.65
N HIS A 151 -13.66 -48.38 53.26
CA HIS A 151 -13.59 -49.86 53.50
C HIS A 151 -14.36 -50.73 52.47
N GLU A 152 -13.97 -51.97 52.08
CA GLU A 152 -12.75 -52.83 52.23
C GLU A 152 -12.74 -53.90 51.08
N LEU A 153 -11.61 -54.26 50.44
CA LEU A 153 -10.66 -55.39 50.68
C LEU A 153 -11.22 -56.83 50.77
N GLY A 154 -10.59 -57.78 50.04
CA GLY A 154 -10.86 -59.24 50.09
C GLY A 154 -10.02 -60.08 49.08
N ALA A 155 -9.69 -61.34 49.41
CA ALA A 155 -8.69 -62.20 48.73
C ALA A 155 -8.86 -63.70 49.11
N ALA A 156 -8.33 -64.74 48.44
CA ALA A 156 -7.79 -64.98 47.08
C ALA A 156 -7.49 -66.52 46.91
N SER A 157 -6.75 -66.95 45.85
CA SER A 157 -6.20 -68.32 45.60
C SER A 157 -7.23 -69.40 45.14
N ASP A 158 -6.91 -70.53 44.47
CA ASP A 158 -5.69 -70.94 43.72
C ASP A 158 -5.98 -72.03 42.62
N ARG A 159 -5.02 -72.21 41.69
CA ARG A 159 -4.62 -73.44 40.92
C ARG A 159 -5.58 -74.30 40.02
N VAL A 160 -5.07 -74.48 38.78
CA VAL A 160 -4.81 -75.77 38.03
C VAL A 160 -5.71 -76.24 36.85
N HIS A 161 -5.10 -76.20 35.64
CA HIS A 161 -5.21 -77.07 34.43
C HIS A 161 -6.59 -77.28 33.73
N SER A 162 -6.80 -77.07 32.42
CA SER A 162 -5.90 -76.96 31.26
C SER A 162 -6.68 -76.75 29.92
N ARG A 163 -5.96 -76.38 28.85
CA ARG A 163 -6.29 -76.45 27.39
C ARG A 163 -7.41 -75.54 26.80
N ARG A 164 -6.89 -74.54 26.05
CA ARG A 164 -7.45 -73.64 25.00
C ARG A 164 -8.41 -74.34 23.99
N PRO A 165 -9.28 -73.61 23.20
CA PRO A 165 -8.92 -72.36 22.51
C PRO A 165 -10.03 -71.27 22.32
N ALA A 166 -9.73 -70.31 21.43
CA ALA A 166 -10.56 -69.22 20.89
C ALA A 166 -10.91 -68.04 21.85
N ALA A 167 -10.37 -66.86 21.54
CA ALA A 167 -10.60 -65.63 22.32
C ALA A 167 -11.81 -64.84 21.80
N ARG A 168 -12.89 -64.79 22.59
CA ARG A 168 -13.94 -63.76 22.45
C ARG A 168 -13.57 -62.54 23.29
N ARG A 169 -13.26 -61.40 22.66
CA ARG A 169 -13.19 -60.11 23.38
C ARG A 169 -14.61 -59.64 23.69
N LEU A 170 -14.92 -59.46 24.97
CA LEU A 170 -16.16 -58.83 25.43
C LEU A 170 -16.13 -57.33 25.12
N THR A 171 -17.23 -56.82 24.56
CA THR A 171 -17.39 -55.41 24.21
C THR A 171 -17.78 -54.58 25.43
N PHE A 172 -16.86 -53.79 25.97
CA PHE A 172 -17.21 -52.73 26.92
C PHE A 172 -17.83 -51.55 26.17
N SER A 173 -19.11 -51.27 26.46
CA SER A 173 -19.86 -50.18 25.84
C SER A 173 -19.47 -48.83 26.44
N ALA A 174 -18.40 -48.22 25.94
CA ALA A 174 -18.15 -46.80 26.13
C ALA A 174 -19.32 -45.99 25.52
N LYS A 175 -19.93 -45.09 26.30
CA LYS A 175 -21.02 -44.21 25.83
C LYS A 175 -20.47 -43.19 24.83
N ARG A 176 -20.39 -43.60 23.56
CA ARG A 176 -20.10 -42.72 22.43
C ARG A 176 -21.21 -41.66 22.34
N THR A 177 -20.91 -40.42 22.73
CA THR A 177 -21.78 -39.28 22.47
C THR A 177 -21.97 -39.16 20.96
N LYS A 178 -23.19 -39.40 20.47
CA LYS A 178 -23.53 -39.26 19.05
C LYS A 178 -23.46 -37.78 18.67
N ARG A 179 -22.32 -37.32 18.13
CA ARG A 179 -22.37 -36.34 17.06
C ARG A 179 -23.20 -36.97 15.92
N GLY A 180 -24.09 -36.19 15.32
CA GLY A 180 -24.80 -36.63 14.11
C GLY A 180 -23.84 -36.86 12.93
N PRO A 181 -24.29 -37.47 11.83
CA PRO A 181 -23.51 -37.49 10.60
C PRO A 181 -23.32 -36.05 10.11
N VAL A 182 -22.09 -35.53 10.24
CA VAL A 182 -21.75 -34.18 9.75
C VAL A 182 -21.90 -34.21 8.23
N THR A 183 -22.92 -33.51 7.74
CA THR A 183 -23.29 -33.48 6.34
C THR A 183 -22.59 -32.29 5.69
N VAL A 184 -21.46 -32.55 5.03
CA VAL A 184 -20.81 -31.57 4.16
C VAL A 184 -21.67 -31.47 2.91
N HIS A 185 -22.27 -30.31 2.68
CA HIS A 185 -22.96 -30.03 1.42
C HIS A 185 -21.96 -29.47 0.42
N ARG A 186 -22.09 -29.85 -0.85
CA ARG A 186 -21.29 -29.30 -1.95
C ARG A 186 -22.21 -28.58 -2.93
N LEU A 187 -21.78 -27.40 -3.38
CA LEU A 187 -22.41 -26.63 -4.44
C LEU A 187 -21.48 -26.60 -5.65
N GLU A 188 -22.03 -26.64 -6.86
CA GLU A 188 -21.38 -26.11 -8.06
C GLU A 188 -22.21 -24.93 -8.60
N ILE A 189 -21.53 -23.87 -9.03
CA ILE A 189 -22.11 -22.69 -9.69
C ILE A 189 -21.31 -22.44 -10.97
N GLU A 190 -21.98 -22.16 -12.09
CA GLU A 190 -21.33 -21.79 -13.36
C GLU A 190 -22.17 -20.75 -14.13
N ALA A 191 -21.51 -19.95 -14.98
CA ALA A 191 -22.21 -19.13 -15.96
C ALA A 191 -23.06 -20.02 -16.88
N LYS A 192 -24.30 -19.62 -17.20
CA LYS A 192 -25.19 -20.39 -18.08
C LYS A 192 -24.62 -20.61 -19.47
N HIS A 193 -25.19 -21.57 -20.21
CA HIS A 193 -24.90 -21.70 -21.64
C HIS A 193 -25.21 -20.39 -22.39
N GLY A 194 -24.39 -20.04 -23.38
CA GLY A 194 -24.50 -18.77 -24.12
C GLY A 194 -24.24 -17.50 -23.29
N ARG A 195 -23.67 -17.61 -22.08
CA ARG A 195 -23.16 -16.47 -21.29
C ARG A 195 -21.64 -16.49 -21.25
N ASP A 196 -21.05 -15.30 -21.27
CA ASP A 196 -19.61 -15.13 -21.11
C ASP A 196 -19.14 -15.62 -19.73
N ASP A 197 -17.93 -16.18 -19.71
CA ASP A 197 -17.22 -16.58 -18.50
C ASP A 197 -15.93 -15.77 -18.46
N ALA A 198 -15.93 -14.68 -17.70
CA ALA A 198 -14.84 -13.70 -17.69
C ALA A 198 -13.53 -14.30 -17.15
N PHE A 199 -13.63 -15.15 -16.11
CA PHE A 199 -12.48 -15.83 -15.52
C PHE A 199 -11.91 -16.88 -16.49
N ALA A 200 -12.76 -17.61 -17.23
CA ALA A 200 -12.29 -18.48 -18.30
C ALA A 200 -11.61 -17.70 -19.44
N HIS A 201 -12.09 -16.50 -19.78
CA HIS A 201 -11.47 -15.67 -20.81
C HIS A 201 -10.10 -15.12 -20.39
N GLU A 202 -9.99 -14.57 -19.18
CA GLU A 202 -8.71 -14.16 -18.58
C GLU A 202 -7.71 -15.32 -18.52
N LEU A 203 -8.19 -16.51 -18.16
CA LEU A 203 -7.36 -17.70 -18.08
C LEU A 203 -6.90 -18.19 -19.47
N ASP A 204 -7.76 -18.19 -20.48
CA ASP A 204 -7.38 -18.48 -21.87
C ASP A 204 -6.36 -17.45 -22.40
N GLN A 205 -6.47 -16.17 -22.04
CA GLN A 205 -5.44 -15.18 -22.32
C GLN A 205 -4.10 -15.55 -21.64
N ARG A 206 -4.09 -15.87 -20.34
CA ARG A 206 -2.87 -16.28 -19.60
C ARG A 206 -2.21 -17.52 -20.19
N LEU A 207 -2.98 -18.54 -20.57
CA LEU A 207 -2.46 -19.76 -21.21
C LEU A 207 -1.77 -19.45 -22.55
N ARG A 208 -2.36 -18.57 -23.37
CA ARG A 208 -1.75 -18.10 -24.62
C ARG A 208 -0.49 -17.28 -24.35
N SER A 209 -0.56 -16.30 -23.44
CA SER A 209 0.49 -15.30 -23.24
C SER A 209 1.69 -15.77 -22.43
N TRP A 210 1.51 -16.71 -21.49
CA TRP A 210 2.61 -17.18 -20.63
C TRP A 210 3.16 -18.54 -21.06
N LEU A 211 2.35 -19.40 -21.71
CA LEU A 211 2.76 -20.76 -22.09
C LEU A 211 2.77 -21.03 -23.61
N GLY A 212 2.18 -20.14 -24.42
CA GLY A 212 1.92 -20.39 -25.84
C GLY A 212 0.75 -21.35 -26.12
N LEU A 213 0.00 -21.77 -25.09
CA LEU A 213 -1.04 -22.79 -25.22
C LEU A 213 -2.36 -22.19 -25.70
N THR A 214 -3.00 -22.86 -26.66
CA THR A 214 -4.30 -22.46 -27.22
C THR A 214 -5.34 -23.53 -26.93
N ALA A 215 -6.21 -23.28 -25.96
CA ALA A 215 -7.42 -24.08 -25.80
C ALA A 215 -8.41 -23.78 -26.95
N SER A 216 -9.20 -24.78 -27.35
CA SER A 216 -10.28 -24.61 -28.33
C SER A 216 -11.55 -24.05 -27.67
N ALA A 217 -11.77 -24.41 -26.41
CA ALA A 217 -12.73 -23.81 -25.48
C ALA A 217 -12.23 -23.94 -24.04
N LEU A 218 -12.70 -23.05 -23.16
CA LEU A 218 -12.43 -23.09 -21.72
C LEU A 218 -13.68 -22.58 -20.96
N ARG A 219 -14.03 -23.23 -19.86
CA ARG A 219 -15.14 -22.86 -18.94
C ARG A 219 -14.73 -23.12 -17.50
N THR A 220 -15.28 -22.37 -16.56
CA THR A 220 -15.04 -22.56 -15.13
C THR A 220 -16.31 -22.72 -14.32
N ARG A 221 -16.15 -23.28 -13.12
CA ARG A 221 -17.18 -23.40 -12.09
C ARG A 221 -16.60 -23.00 -10.74
N ASP A 222 -17.42 -22.36 -9.92
CA ASP A 222 -17.17 -22.23 -8.50
C ASP A 222 -17.69 -23.46 -7.77
N VAL A 223 -16.82 -24.06 -6.96
CA VAL A 223 -17.12 -25.21 -6.11
C VAL A 223 -17.06 -24.74 -4.67
N VAL A 224 -18.13 -24.95 -3.92
CA VAL A 224 -18.25 -24.53 -2.52
C VAL A 224 -18.65 -25.71 -1.66
N TRP A 225 -17.90 -25.99 -0.60
CA TRP A 225 -18.27 -26.97 0.42
C TRP A 225 -18.70 -26.28 1.71
N LEU A 226 -19.90 -26.59 2.19
CA LEU A 226 -20.50 -26.06 3.41
C LEU A 226 -20.39 -27.10 4.54
N ASP A 227 -19.30 -27.08 5.31
CA ASP A 227 -19.10 -27.89 6.53
C ASP A 227 -19.70 -27.16 7.75
N LEU A 228 -21.00 -26.81 7.63
CA LEU A 228 -21.72 -25.89 8.54
C LEU A 228 -22.85 -26.57 9.35
N GLY A 229 -23.04 -27.88 9.19
CA GLY A 229 -24.13 -28.62 9.86
C GLY A 229 -25.53 -28.19 9.44
N LEU A 230 -25.68 -27.75 8.18
CA LEU A 230 -26.94 -27.34 7.58
C LEU A 230 -27.81 -28.54 7.19
N ARG A 231 -29.14 -28.36 7.23
CA ARG A 231 -30.08 -29.26 6.56
C ARG A 231 -30.10 -28.99 5.05
N ASP A 232 -30.55 -29.97 4.27
CA ASP A 232 -30.73 -29.86 2.82
C ASP A 232 -31.60 -28.65 2.44
N ASP A 233 -32.66 -28.35 3.19
CA ASP A 233 -33.53 -27.18 2.95
C ASP A 233 -32.82 -25.84 3.21
N GLU A 234 -31.85 -25.81 4.14
CA GLU A 234 -31.01 -24.63 4.37
C GLU A 234 -29.94 -24.51 3.28
N ALA A 235 -29.31 -25.61 2.88
CA ALA A 235 -28.31 -25.64 1.81
C ALA A 235 -28.88 -25.16 0.46
N HIS A 236 -30.11 -25.54 0.12
CA HIS A 236 -30.81 -25.01 -1.06
C HIS A 236 -31.09 -23.50 -0.96
N ARG A 237 -31.42 -22.99 0.25
CA ARG A 237 -31.62 -21.53 0.46
C ARG A 237 -30.31 -20.76 0.34
N VAL A 238 -29.19 -21.32 0.82
CA VAL A 238 -27.86 -20.73 0.65
C VAL A 238 -27.46 -20.72 -0.82
N LEU A 239 -27.61 -21.83 -1.54
CA LEU A 239 -27.38 -21.89 -3.00
C LEU A 239 -28.19 -20.83 -3.75
N ALA A 240 -29.48 -20.69 -3.44
CA ALA A 240 -30.36 -19.70 -4.07
C ALA A 240 -30.05 -18.22 -3.71
N ALA A 241 -29.15 -17.98 -2.75
CA ALA A 241 -28.64 -16.66 -2.42
C ALA A 241 -27.25 -16.38 -3.03
N LEU A 242 -26.52 -17.42 -3.45
CA LEU A 242 -25.19 -17.32 -4.06
C LEU A 242 -25.21 -17.27 -5.61
N VAL A 243 -26.25 -17.84 -6.24
CA VAL A 243 -26.38 -17.91 -7.71
C VAL A 243 -27.16 -16.71 -8.24
N ASP A 244 -26.62 -15.98 -9.23
CA ASP A 244 -27.42 -15.02 -10.01
C ASP A 244 -28.40 -15.76 -10.94
N PRO A 245 -29.73 -15.65 -10.73
CA PRO A 245 -30.71 -16.45 -11.48
C PRO A 245 -30.89 -15.98 -12.93
N VAL A 246 -30.24 -14.91 -13.38
CA VAL A 246 -30.25 -14.40 -14.75
C VAL A 246 -29.07 -14.96 -15.55
N VAL A 247 -27.85 -14.85 -15.04
CA VAL A 247 -26.60 -15.23 -15.76
C VAL A 247 -25.97 -16.56 -15.33
N GLU A 248 -26.28 -17.09 -14.14
CA GLU A 248 -25.66 -18.30 -13.59
C GLU A 248 -26.67 -19.44 -13.36
N GLN A 249 -26.14 -20.66 -13.27
CA GLN A 249 -26.86 -21.83 -12.79
C GLN A 249 -26.04 -22.50 -11.69
N GLY A 250 -26.71 -23.14 -10.73
CA GLY A 250 -26.03 -23.89 -9.68
C GLY A 250 -26.85 -25.05 -9.15
N ALA A 251 -26.17 -26.02 -8.55
CA ALA A 251 -26.75 -27.25 -8.04
C ALA A 251 -26.14 -27.67 -6.71
N LEU A 252 -26.97 -28.26 -5.84
CA LEU A 252 -26.52 -29.03 -4.69
C LEU A 252 -26.02 -30.40 -5.19
N GLY A 253 -24.74 -30.69 -4.98
CA GLY A 253 -24.04 -31.87 -5.50
C GLY A 253 -23.01 -31.49 -6.57
N MET A 254 -23.35 -31.72 -7.84
CA MET A 254 -22.53 -31.40 -9.02
C MET A 254 -23.42 -30.95 -10.18
N LEU A 255 -22.89 -30.10 -11.07
CA LEU A 255 -23.47 -29.85 -12.40
C LEU A 255 -22.93 -30.88 -13.40
N ALA A 256 -23.68 -31.17 -14.47
CA ALA A 256 -23.30 -32.18 -15.46
C ALA A 256 -21.98 -31.83 -16.19
N ASP A 257 -21.15 -32.83 -16.51
CA ASP A 257 -19.81 -32.61 -17.09
C ASP A 257 -19.77 -32.51 -18.62
N GLY A 258 -20.87 -32.84 -19.30
CA GLY A 258 -21.02 -32.64 -20.74
C GLY A 258 -21.23 -31.17 -21.11
N PHE A 259 -21.17 -30.88 -22.42
CA PHE A 259 -22.08 -29.87 -22.97
C PHE A 259 -23.42 -30.55 -23.26
N ASP A 260 -24.47 -29.76 -23.47
CA ASP A 260 -25.66 -30.24 -24.18
C ASP A 260 -25.36 -30.06 -25.68
N ASP A 261 -25.19 -31.17 -26.41
CA ASP A 261 -24.57 -31.19 -27.75
C ASP A 261 -25.38 -30.47 -28.86
N SER A 262 -26.51 -29.84 -28.51
CA SER A 262 -27.49 -29.28 -29.43
C SER A 262 -27.12 -27.93 -30.06
N ASP A 263 -26.37 -27.07 -29.38
CA ASP A 263 -26.12 -25.67 -29.83
C ASP A 263 -24.67 -25.39 -30.32
N VAL A 264 -23.66 -26.16 -29.90
CA VAL A 264 -22.23 -25.85 -30.19
C VAL A 264 -21.93 -25.85 -31.69
N SER A 265 -22.63 -26.69 -32.45
CA SER A 265 -22.61 -26.79 -33.92
C SER A 265 -22.76 -25.44 -34.64
N ALA A 266 -23.48 -24.48 -34.06
CA ALA A 266 -23.79 -23.20 -34.70
C ALA A 266 -22.72 -22.10 -34.49
N ALA A 267 -21.83 -22.23 -33.52
CA ALA A 267 -20.95 -21.14 -33.08
C ALA A 267 -19.50 -21.26 -33.55
N ARG A 268 -18.90 -22.46 -33.44
CA ARG A 268 -17.55 -22.80 -33.94
C ARG A 268 -17.54 -24.27 -34.34
N GLY A 269 -17.81 -24.55 -35.61
CA GLY A 269 -18.26 -25.85 -36.11
C GLY A 269 -17.22 -26.99 -36.23
N ASP A 270 -16.37 -27.19 -35.23
CA ASP A 270 -15.42 -28.33 -35.14
C ASP A 270 -15.26 -28.86 -33.68
N LEU A 271 -16.19 -28.55 -32.77
CA LEU A 271 -16.12 -28.89 -31.34
C LEU A 271 -16.95 -30.13 -30.94
N THR A 272 -16.87 -31.20 -31.72
CA THR A 272 -17.51 -32.51 -31.41
C THR A 272 -16.48 -33.57 -30.99
N ASP A 273 -16.91 -34.52 -30.16
CA ASP A 273 -16.20 -35.73 -29.69
C ASP A 273 -14.95 -35.58 -28.80
N ALA A 274 -14.40 -34.38 -28.59
CA ALA A 274 -13.30 -34.16 -27.63
C ALA A 274 -13.80 -33.99 -26.18
N ALA A 275 -13.60 -35.00 -25.33
CA ALA A 275 -13.94 -34.92 -23.90
C ALA A 275 -13.08 -33.85 -23.18
N ALA A 276 -13.71 -33.07 -22.30
CA ALA A 276 -13.03 -32.02 -21.54
C ALA A 276 -11.99 -32.61 -20.57
N ALA A 277 -10.79 -32.03 -20.54
CA ALA A 277 -9.92 -32.17 -19.39
C ALA A 277 -10.46 -31.27 -18.27
N ILE A 278 -10.55 -31.81 -17.04
CA ILE A 278 -11.07 -31.07 -15.89
C ILE A 278 -9.99 -30.98 -14.82
N VAL A 279 -9.74 -29.76 -14.32
CA VAL A 279 -8.77 -29.48 -13.25
C VAL A 279 -9.47 -28.73 -12.12
N THR A 280 -9.54 -29.32 -10.93
CA THR A 280 -10.05 -28.66 -9.72
C THR A 280 -8.87 -28.05 -8.95
N VAL A 281 -8.94 -26.76 -8.67
CA VAL A 281 -7.93 -25.98 -7.92
C VAL A 281 -8.60 -25.32 -6.73
N GLY A 282 -8.16 -25.64 -5.51
CA GLY A 282 -8.66 -25.01 -4.27
C GLY A 282 -7.55 -24.89 -3.24
N PHE A 283 -7.83 -24.24 -2.11
CA PHE A 283 -6.80 -23.95 -1.10
C PHE A 283 -6.21 -25.18 -0.41
N LEU A 284 -4.95 -25.08 0.00
CA LEU A 284 -4.30 -26.01 0.93
C LEU A 284 -4.91 -25.89 2.34
N PRO A 285 -4.85 -26.94 3.18
CA PRO A 285 -5.39 -26.90 4.53
C PRO A 285 -4.75 -25.80 5.40
N GLY A 286 -5.53 -24.77 5.70
CA GLY A 286 -5.18 -23.72 6.68
C GLY A 286 -4.83 -22.36 6.07
N VAL A 287 -4.74 -22.26 4.75
CA VAL A 287 -4.60 -20.99 4.01
C VAL A 287 -5.88 -20.15 4.17
N THR A 288 -5.75 -18.82 4.16
CA THR A 288 -6.91 -17.90 4.19
C THR A 288 -7.80 -18.08 2.96
N ASP A 289 -9.08 -18.37 3.18
CA ASP A 289 -10.12 -18.35 2.13
C ASP A 289 -11.16 -17.26 2.47
N ALA A 290 -10.94 -16.06 1.92
CA ALA A 290 -11.80 -14.90 2.13
C ALA A 290 -13.18 -15.06 1.46
N VAL A 291 -13.26 -15.84 0.38
CA VAL A 291 -14.52 -16.16 -0.30
C VAL A 291 -15.34 -17.10 0.58
N ALA A 292 -14.75 -18.17 1.12
CA ALA A 292 -15.40 -19.03 2.11
C ALA A 292 -15.87 -18.25 3.35
N THR A 293 -15.06 -17.32 3.85
CA THR A 293 -15.44 -16.48 4.99
C THR A 293 -16.67 -15.61 4.67
N SER A 294 -16.72 -15.03 3.47
CA SER A 294 -17.85 -14.24 2.98
C SER A 294 -19.10 -15.09 2.73
N VAL A 295 -18.94 -16.27 2.12
CA VAL A 295 -20.02 -17.26 1.91
C VAL A 295 -20.55 -17.78 3.24
N LYS A 296 -19.70 -17.95 4.26
CA LYS A 296 -20.15 -18.31 5.61
C LYS A 296 -21.03 -17.21 6.21
N ARG A 297 -20.61 -15.94 6.15
CA ARG A 297 -21.43 -14.79 6.61
C ARG A 297 -22.79 -14.79 5.90
N ALA A 298 -22.80 -14.88 4.56
CA ALA A 298 -24.03 -14.97 3.76
C ALA A 298 -24.91 -16.18 4.13
N ALA A 299 -24.30 -17.33 4.46
CA ALA A 299 -25.05 -18.50 4.93
C ALA A 299 -25.68 -18.26 6.32
N GLU A 300 -24.96 -17.66 7.27
CA GLU A 300 -25.46 -17.29 8.60
C GLU A 300 -26.63 -16.30 8.51
N ASP A 301 -26.54 -15.30 7.62
CA ASP A 301 -27.62 -14.35 7.33
C ASP A 301 -28.86 -15.06 6.76
N VAL A 302 -28.67 -15.95 5.77
CA VAL A 302 -29.75 -16.72 5.14
C VAL A 302 -30.46 -17.65 6.14
N VAL A 303 -29.76 -18.23 7.11
CA VAL A 303 -30.38 -19.07 8.16
C VAL A 303 -30.78 -18.30 9.44
N GLU A 304 -30.52 -16.99 9.49
CA GLU A 304 -30.78 -16.11 10.64
C GLU A 304 -30.12 -16.62 11.96
N ARG A 305 -28.96 -17.28 11.86
CA ARG A 305 -28.22 -17.84 13.02
C ARG A 305 -26.73 -18.05 12.72
N ARG A 306 -25.88 -17.85 13.73
CA ARG A 306 -24.45 -18.23 13.67
C ARG A 306 -24.28 -19.74 13.44
N LEU A 307 -23.25 -20.12 12.68
CA LEU A 307 -22.99 -21.49 12.23
C LEU A 307 -21.64 -22.02 12.74
N SER A 308 -21.68 -23.18 13.37
CA SER A 308 -20.48 -23.93 13.77
C SER A 308 -19.86 -24.62 12.57
N GLY A 309 -18.54 -24.47 12.38
CA GLY A 309 -17.81 -25.05 11.26
C GLY A 309 -17.36 -24.01 10.24
N ALA A 310 -17.06 -24.46 9.03
CA ALA A 310 -16.37 -23.70 8.00
C ALA A 310 -16.98 -23.87 6.60
N VAL A 311 -16.58 -23.00 5.69
CA VAL A 311 -16.77 -23.14 4.24
C VAL A 311 -15.40 -23.34 3.61
N TYR A 312 -15.35 -23.95 2.43
CA TYR A 312 -14.14 -24.09 1.61
C TYR A 312 -14.50 -23.86 0.15
N THR A 313 -13.62 -23.22 -0.63
CA THR A 313 -13.84 -22.96 -2.06
C THR A 313 -12.79 -23.63 -2.96
N ALA A 314 -13.15 -23.82 -4.23
CA ALA A 314 -12.26 -24.17 -5.32
C ALA A 314 -12.82 -23.67 -6.67
N LYS A 315 -11.95 -23.32 -7.61
CA LYS A 315 -12.30 -23.19 -9.04
C LYS A 315 -12.11 -24.54 -9.71
N LEU A 316 -13.13 -24.99 -10.45
CA LEU A 316 -13.02 -26.13 -11.36
C LEU A 316 -12.94 -25.60 -12.79
N VAL A 317 -11.84 -25.92 -13.48
CA VAL A 317 -11.54 -25.49 -14.84
C VAL A 317 -11.80 -26.66 -15.79
N ARG A 318 -12.61 -26.43 -16.83
CA ARG A 318 -12.89 -27.37 -17.93
C ARG A 318 -12.17 -26.84 -19.18
N VAL A 319 -11.31 -27.65 -19.79
CA VAL A 319 -10.46 -27.25 -20.93
C VAL A 319 -10.64 -28.24 -22.08
N TRP A 320 -10.76 -27.71 -23.30
CA TRP A 320 -10.87 -28.48 -24.53
C TRP A 320 -9.71 -28.15 -25.49
N GLY A 321 -9.32 -29.12 -26.31
CA GLY A 321 -8.31 -28.95 -27.36
C GLY A 321 -6.84 -29.02 -26.93
N LEU A 322 -6.54 -29.09 -25.63
CA LEU A 322 -5.19 -29.35 -25.12
C LEU A 322 -4.94 -30.84 -24.89
N SER A 323 -3.72 -31.30 -25.16
CA SER A 323 -3.26 -32.66 -24.83
C SER A 323 -3.02 -32.86 -23.32
N SER A 324 -2.90 -34.12 -22.90
CA SER A 324 -2.66 -34.48 -21.50
C SER A 324 -1.40 -33.86 -20.89
N ASP A 325 -0.37 -33.58 -21.69
CA ASP A 325 0.86 -32.91 -21.24
C ASP A 325 0.70 -31.39 -21.18
N GLU A 326 0.00 -30.79 -22.13
CA GLU A 326 -0.36 -29.36 -22.08
C GLU A 326 -1.31 -29.04 -20.92
N VAL A 327 -2.22 -29.95 -20.55
CA VAL A 327 -3.07 -29.83 -19.36
C VAL A 327 -2.26 -29.96 -18.07
N ARG A 328 -1.28 -30.87 -18.00
CA ARG A 328 -0.32 -30.93 -16.89
C ARG A 328 0.44 -29.62 -16.76
N ARG A 329 1.00 -29.13 -17.87
CA ARG A 329 1.76 -27.89 -17.95
C ARG A 329 0.92 -26.68 -17.52
N ALA A 330 -0.29 -26.54 -18.07
CA ALA A 330 -1.25 -25.51 -17.69
C ALA A 330 -1.54 -25.55 -16.18
N LYS A 331 -1.81 -26.73 -15.61
CA LYS A 331 -2.03 -26.91 -14.17
C LYS A 331 -0.87 -26.38 -13.33
N ASP A 332 0.35 -26.78 -13.68
CA ASP A 332 1.54 -26.52 -12.86
C ASP A 332 2.16 -25.13 -13.07
N GLU A 333 2.00 -24.51 -14.24
CA GLU A 333 2.57 -23.19 -14.55
C GLU A 333 1.55 -22.02 -14.52
N VAL A 334 0.22 -22.28 -14.59
CA VAL A 334 -0.82 -21.23 -14.67
C VAL A 334 -2.02 -21.45 -13.76
N LEU A 335 -2.63 -22.64 -13.70
CA LEU A 335 -3.92 -22.83 -13.01
C LEU A 335 -3.80 -22.78 -11.48
N HIS A 336 -2.65 -23.17 -10.93
CA HIS A 336 -2.45 -23.20 -9.48
C HIS A 336 -1.10 -22.64 -9.07
N ASN A 337 -1.06 -22.06 -7.86
CA ASN A 337 0.15 -21.77 -7.14
C ASN A 337 0.38 -22.90 -6.11
N PRO A 338 1.42 -23.74 -6.22
CA PRO A 338 1.65 -24.88 -5.32
C PRO A 338 1.94 -24.47 -3.87
N LEU A 339 2.25 -23.18 -3.63
CA LEU A 339 2.53 -22.64 -2.29
C LEU A 339 1.24 -22.48 -1.46
N ILE A 340 0.08 -22.30 -2.12
CA ILE A 340 -1.22 -22.00 -1.48
C ILE A 340 -2.38 -22.89 -1.95
N HIS A 341 -2.29 -23.55 -3.11
CA HIS A 341 -3.36 -24.34 -3.73
C HIS A 341 -3.02 -25.84 -3.82
N ARG A 342 -4.03 -26.69 -3.65
CA ARG A 342 -4.07 -28.08 -4.13
C ARG A 342 -4.75 -28.13 -5.50
N ALA A 343 -4.13 -28.81 -6.47
CA ALA A 343 -4.69 -28.99 -7.82
C ALA A 343 -4.79 -30.46 -8.21
N ARG A 344 -5.96 -30.89 -8.70
CA ARG A 344 -6.24 -32.26 -9.14
C ARG A 344 -6.78 -32.26 -10.56
N ILE A 345 -6.17 -33.04 -11.46
CA ILE A 345 -6.80 -33.41 -12.74
C ILE A 345 -7.83 -34.50 -12.42
N GLU A 346 -9.08 -34.27 -12.77
CA GLU A 346 -10.20 -35.16 -12.43
C GLU A 346 -10.32 -36.32 -13.41
N SER A 347 -10.82 -37.46 -12.94
CA SER A 347 -11.35 -38.51 -13.82
C SER A 347 -12.69 -38.07 -14.42
N VAL A 348 -12.91 -38.38 -15.70
CA VAL A 348 -14.21 -38.17 -16.37
C VAL A 348 -14.86 -39.54 -16.63
N PRO A 349 -16.13 -39.77 -16.20
CA PRO A 349 -16.99 -38.87 -15.43
C PRO A 349 -16.48 -38.67 -13.99
N ARG A 350 -16.79 -37.52 -13.39
CA ARG A 350 -16.39 -37.21 -12.00
C ARG A 350 -17.23 -37.96 -10.97
N ALA A 351 -16.65 -38.17 -9.80
CA ALA A 351 -17.36 -38.60 -8.60
C ALA A 351 -17.68 -37.40 -7.69
N LEU A 352 -18.75 -37.49 -6.89
CA LEU A 352 -19.08 -36.48 -5.89
C LEU A 352 -18.05 -36.49 -4.75
N ASP A 353 -17.16 -35.51 -4.76
CA ASP A 353 -16.13 -35.32 -3.74
C ASP A 353 -16.63 -34.43 -2.60
N LEU A 354 -16.77 -34.98 -1.39
CA LEU A 354 -17.15 -34.25 -0.17
C LEU A 354 -15.96 -34.06 0.79
N ASP A 355 -14.72 -34.35 0.36
CA ASP A 355 -13.54 -34.05 1.16
C ASP A 355 -13.17 -32.57 1.14
N VAL A 356 -12.86 -32.04 2.31
CA VAL A 356 -12.56 -30.62 2.53
C VAL A 356 -11.24 -30.46 3.28
N PRO A 357 -10.44 -29.44 2.96
CA PRO A 357 -9.07 -29.28 3.46
C PRO A 357 -9.05 -28.78 4.92
N ARG A 358 -9.51 -29.61 5.84
CA ARG A 358 -9.53 -29.30 7.28
C ARG A 358 -8.10 -29.23 7.82
N ALA A 359 -7.79 -28.11 8.47
CA ALA A 359 -6.47 -27.83 9.03
C ALA A 359 -6.39 -28.11 10.53
N GLY A 360 -5.16 -28.23 11.02
CA GLY A 360 -4.86 -28.46 12.43
C GLY A 360 -4.97 -29.91 12.89
N ASN A 361 -4.42 -30.18 14.07
CA ASN A 361 -4.45 -31.49 14.71
C ASN A 361 -5.08 -31.36 16.10
N HIS A 362 -6.33 -31.79 16.24
CA HIS A 362 -7.07 -31.72 17.51
C HIS A 362 -6.47 -32.56 18.65
N ASP A 363 -5.66 -33.58 18.33
CA ASP A 363 -4.98 -34.42 19.32
C ASP A 363 -3.54 -33.94 19.62
N ALA A 364 -3.02 -32.96 18.87
CA ALA A 364 -1.73 -32.35 19.15
C ALA A 364 -1.82 -31.45 20.39
N ARG A 365 -0.95 -31.73 21.37
CA ARG A 365 -0.68 -30.79 22.47
C ARG A 365 0.45 -29.87 22.04
N PRO A 366 0.25 -28.54 22.03
CA PRO A 366 1.33 -27.57 21.95
C PRO A 366 2.37 -27.85 23.06
N ARG A 367 3.63 -27.56 22.78
CA ARG A 367 4.75 -27.66 23.72
C ARG A 367 5.80 -26.63 23.35
N THR A 368 6.35 -25.96 24.35
CA THR A 368 7.61 -25.22 24.23
C THR A 368 8.78 -26.22 24.18
N ARG A 369 9.90 -25.86 23.56
CA ARG A 369 11.13 -26.67 23.55
C ARG A 369 12.27 -25.86 24.15
N SER A 370 13.07 -26.48 25.00
CA SER A 370 14.39 -25.94 25.37
C SER A 370 15.36 -26.21 24.22
N VAL A 371 16.11 -25.20 23.77
CA VAL A 371 17.08 -25.31 22.68
C VAL A 371 18.48 -25.14 23.25
N ARG A 372 19.26 -26.22 23.25
CA ARG A 372 20.59 -26.21 23.88
C ARG A 372 21.57 -25.29 23.14
N LEU A 373 22.12 -24.31 23.85
CA LEU A 373 23.25 -23.49 23.38
C LEU A 373 24.56 -23.79 24.14
N ASP A 374 24.48 -24.35 25.35
CA ASP A 374 25.67 -24.68 26.17
C ASP A 374 26.62 -25.66 25.45
N GLY A 375 27.88 -25.23 25.29
CA GLY A 375 28.96 -26.02 24.69
C GLY A 375 28.97 -26.09 23.16
N LEU A 376 28.14 -25.31 22.46
CA LEU A 376 28.21 -25.20 21.00
C LEU A 376 29.35 -24.27 20.56
N ASP A 377 30.03 -24.63 19.47
CA ASP A 377 31.02 -23.79 18.77
C ASP A 377 30.37 -23.00 17.61
N ASP A 378 31.17 -22.18 16.93
CA ASP A 378 30.73 -21.34 15.81
C ASP A 378 30.03 -22.13 14.69
N GLU A 379 30.52 -23.33 14.37
CA GLU A 379 29.96 -24.17 13.31
C GLU A 379 28.61 -24.75 13.75
N ALA A 380 28.51 -25.25 14.98
CA ALA A 380 27.26 -25.76 15.53
C ALA A 380 26.21 -24.65 15.76
N LEU A 381 26.62 -23.44 16.17
CA LEU A 381 25.74 -22.27 16.29
C LEU A 381 25.20 -21.83 14.93
N MET A 382 26.03 -21.78 13.89
CA MET A 382 25.57 -21.46 12.52
C MET A 382 24.70 -22.58 11.92
N ALA A 383 25.01 -23.85 12.20
CA ALA A 383 24.17 -24.97 11.81
C ALA A 383 22.78 -24.91 12.46
N LEU A 384 22.70 -24.53 13.75
CA LEU A 384 21.43 -24.30 14.45
C LEU A 384 20.66 -23.11 13.85
N SER A 385 21.32 -21.98 13.61
CA SER A 385 20.72 -20.78 12.99
C SER A 385 20.13 -21.10 11.61
N LYS A 386 20.86 -21.85 10.77
CA LYS A 386 20.39 -22.30 9.45
C LYS A 386 19.23 -23.31 9.57
N ALA A 387 19.32 -24.29 10.46
CA ALA A 387 18.28 -25.31 10.63
C ALA A 387 16.96 -24.75 11.20
N GLY A 388 17.02 -23.66 11.98
CA GLY A 388 15.86 -22.93 12.49
C GLY A 388 15.38 -21.77 11.60
N MET A 389 16.04 -21.48 10.47
CA MET A 389 15.76 -20.33 9.60
C MET A 389 15.78 -18.97 10.34
N LEU A 390 16.61 -18.87 11.38
CA LEU A 390 16.71 -17.71 12.29
C LEU A 390 17.42 -16.51 11.65
N ALA A 391 18.19 -16.73 10.57
CA ALA A 391 19.03 -15.72 9.91
C ALA A 391 20.03 -14.96 10.83
N LEU A 392 20.30 -15.50 12.02
CA LEU A 392 21.24 -14.93 12.99
C LEU A 392 22.69 -15.29 12.62
N SER A 393 23.58 -14.30 12.67
CA SER A 393 25.01 -14.46 12.46
C SER A 393 25.72 -15.09 13.67
N VAL A 394 26.96 -15.55 13.48
CA VAL A 394 27.79 -16.11 14.56
C VAL A 394 28.03 -15.11 15.70
N ALA A 395 28.08 -13.82 15.41
CA ALA A 395 28.23 -12.77 16.43
C ALA A 395 26.98 -12.65 17.31
N GLU A 396 25.79 -12.64 16.70
CA GLU A 396 24.51 -12.60 17.40
C GLU A 396 24.27 -13.90 18.20
N MET A 397 24.52 -15.06 17.58
CA MET A 397 24.40 -16.37 18.24
C MET A 397 25.31 -16.50 19.46
N ARG A 398 26.54 -15.95 19.41
CA ARG A 398 27.45 -15.90 20.57
C ARG A 398 26.94 -14.98 21.68
N VAL A 399 26.37 -13.82 21.36
CA VAL A 399 25.78 -12.91 22.37
C VAL A 399 24.58 -13.57 23.04
N ILE A 400 23.73 -14.27 22.27
CA ILE A 400 22.61 -15.04 22.79
C ILE A 400 23.10 -16.20 23.68
N GLN A 401 24.07 -16.99 23.21
CA GLN A 401 24.69 -18.07 24.00
C GLN A 401 25.25 -17.54 25.34
N GLY A 402 25.98 -16.43 25.33
CA GLY A 402 26.49 -15.78 26.53
C GLY A 402 25.39 -15.32 27.49
N HIS A 403 24.35 -14.65 26.98
CA HIS A 403 23.23 -14.19 27.79
C HIS A 403 22.50 -15.34 28.51
N PHE A 404 22.26 -16.45 27.81
CA PHE A 404 21.59 -17.61 28.39
C PHE A 404 22.51 -18.40 29.35
N ALA A 405 23.81 -18.45 29.08
CA ALA A 405 24.81 -18.97 30.03
C ALA A 405 24.86 -18.15 31.34
N ASP A 406 24.83 -16.82 31.27
CA ASP A 406 24.77 -15.92 32.44
C ASP A 406 23.46 -16.09 33.24
N LEU A 407 22.35 -16.43 32.57
CA LEU A 407 21.07 -16.80 33.21
C LEU A 407 21.06 -18.23 33.79
N GLY A 408 22.09 -19.03 33.52
CA GLY A 408 22.18 -20.42 33.99
C GLY A 408 21.15 -21.38 33.39
N ARG A 409 20.60 -21.08 32.20
CA ARG A 409 19.60 -21.91 31.51
C ARG A 409 19.74 -21.81 30.00
N ASP A 410 19.30 -22.84 29.29
CA ASP A 410 19.08 -22.74 27.85
C ASP A 410 17.86 -21.83 27.52
N PRO A 411 17.82 -21.22 26.32
CA PRO A 411 16.63 -20.56 25.80
C PRO A 411 15.53 -21.57 25.43
N THR A 412 14.33 -21.05 25.27
CA THR A 412 13.22 -21.72 24.59
C THR A 412 13.26 -21.48 23.07
N ASP A 413 12.51 -22.29 22.31
CA ASP A 413 12.23 -22.04 20.90
C ASP A 413 11.52 -20.69 20.67
N ALA A 414 10.55 -20.34 21.51
CA ALA A 414 9.88 -19.03 21.43
C ALA A 414 10.81 -17.84 21.73
N GLU A 415 11.80 -17.99 22.61
CA GLU A 415 12.80 -16.94 22.88
C GLU A 415 13.78 -16.75 21.73
N LEU A 416 14.27 -17.84 21.13
CA LEU A 416 15.15 -17.76 19.97
C LEU A 416 14.43 -17.17 18.75
N GLU A 417 13.18 -17.56 18.50
CA GLU A 417 12.37 -16.98 17.43
C GLU A 417 12.06 -15.49 17.68
N CYS A 418 11.70 -15.12 18.91
CA CYS A 418 11.48 -13.72 19.29
C CYS A 418 12.74 -12.86 19.06
N LEU A 419 13.92 -13.37 19.44
CA LEU A 419 15.21 -12.69 19.19
C LEU A 419 15.55 -12.66 17.69
N ALA A 420 15.33 -13.75 16.95
CA ALA A 420 15.60 -13.84 15.51
C ALA A 420 14.76 -12.83 14.69
N GLN A 421 13.44 -12.76 14.94
CA GLN A 421 12.61 -11.77 14.25
C GLN A 421 12.96 -10.33 14.69
N THR A 422 13.20 -10.10 15.99
CA THR A 422 13.51 -8.77 16.54
C THR A 422 14.91 -8.27 16.17
N TRP A 423 15.87 -9.15 15.87
CA TRP A 423 17.24 -8.80 15.46
C TRP A 423 17.48 -9.00 13.95
N SER A 424 16.45 -9.35 13.18
CA SER A 424 16.52 -9.44 11.72
C SER A 424 16.91 -8.09 11.09
N GLU A 425 17.44 -8.12 9.86
CA GLU A 425 17.80 -6.90 9.14
C GLU A 425 16.55 -6.03 8.90
N HIS A 426 15.45 -6.68 8.53
CA HIS A 426 14.15 -6.06 8.29
C HIS A 426 13.59 -5.27 9.50
N CYS A 427 13.93 -5.65 10.74
CA CYS A 427 13.38 -5.05 11.95
C CYS A 427 14.36 -4.14 12.73
N LYS A 428 15.68 -4.27 12.51
CA LYS A 428 16.71 -3.45 13.18
C LYS A 428 17.52 -2.57 12.26
N HIS A 429 17.40 -2.73 10.94
CA HIS A 429 18.05 -1.88 9.94
C HIS A 429 19.56 -1.75 10.21
N LYS A 430 20.22 -2.88 10.49
CA LYS A 430 21.56 -2.94 11.09
C LYS A 430 22.60 -2.33 10.16
N ILE A 431 22.46 -2.47 8.84
CA ILE A 431 23.27 -1.79 7.81
C ILE A 431 23.15 -0.25 7.91
N PHE A 432 21.95 0.26 8.21
CA PHE A 432 21.70 1.69 8.39
C PHE A 432 22.07 2.22 9.79
N ALA A 433 22.17 1.34 10.79
CA ALA A 433 22.52 1.66 12.18
C ALA A 433 24.01 1.48 12.52
N SER A 434 24.72 0.57 11.83
CA SER A 434 26.13 0.27 12.06
C SER A 434 27.05 1.44 11.68
N PRO A 435 28.18 1.63 12.38
CA PRO A 435 29.24 2.54 11.92
C PRO A 435 29.83 2.06 10.59
N ILE A 436 30.20 2.99 9.70
CA ILE A 436 30.81 2.65 8.39
C ILE A 436 32.14 3.36 8.22
N SER A 437 33.20 2.58 7.93
CA SER A 437 34.48 3.08 7.42
C SER A 437 34.40 3.20 5.91
N TYR A 438 34.29 4.43 5.38
CA TYR A 438 34.17 4.73 3.95
C TYR A 438 35.50 5.24 3.38
N ALA A 439 35.93 4.70 2.24
CA ALA A 439 37.09 5.19 1.48
C ALA A 439 36.75 5.37 0.00
N GLU A 440 37.29 6.41 -0.63
CA GLU A 440 37.05 6.72 -2.05
C GLU A 440 38.35 7.09 -2.78
N GLY A 441 38.51 6.61 -4.01
CA GLY A 441 39.55 7.07 -4.95
C GLY A 441 41.01 6.83 -4.51
N GLY A 442 41.24 6.08 -3.43
CA GLY A 442 42.56 5.88 -2.82
C GLY A 442 42.95 6.92 -1.76
N GLY A 443 42.01 7.76 -1.30
CA GLY A 443 42.18 8.60 -0.12
C GLY A 443 42.08 7.82 1.20
N ASP A 444 42.37 8.51 2.31
CA ASP A 444 42.18 7.98 3.67
C ASP A 444 40.70 7.65 3.96
N ALA A 445 40.46 6.67 4.81
CA ALA A 445 39.11 6.27 5.21
C ALA A 445 38.52 7.23 6.26
N GLU A 446 37.27 7.65 6.06
CA GLU A 446 36.46 8.40 7.02
C GLU A 446 35.50 7.47 7.77
N LEU A 447 35.19 7.79 9.03
CA LEU A 447 34.30 6.99 9.87
C LEU A 447 32.94 7.69 10.07
N ILE A 448 31.88 7.09 9.51
CA ILE A 448 30.49 7.47 9.77
C ILE A 448 30.07 6.82 11.09
N GLU A 449 30.44 7.44 12.21
CA GLU A 449 30.34 6.88 13.57
C GLU A 449 28.93 6.44 13.98
N THR A 450 27.88 7.12 13.50
CA THR A 450 26.48 6.91 13.98
C THR A 450 25.58 6.18 12.99
N GLY A 451 26.14 5.64 11.91
CA GLY A 451 25.40 4.97 10.84
C GLY A 451 24.65 5.93 9.90
N LEU A 452 24.19 5.39 8.77
CA LEU A 452 23.56 6.16 7.69
C LEU A 452 22.25 6.82 8.13
N PHE A 453 21.39 6.11 8.88
CA PHE A 453 20.08 6.63 9.26
C PHE A 453 20.20 7.86 10.16
N ARG A 454 21.05 7.82 11.19
CA ARG A 454 21.23 8.97 12.09
C ARG A 454 21.92 10.13 11.39
N THR A 455 22.92 9.85 10.56
CA THR A 455 23.73 10.88 9.89
C THR A 455 22.96 11.59 8.78
N HIS A 456 22.40 10.84 7.82
CA HIS A 456 21.92 11.38 6.54
C HIS A 456 20.40 11.38 6.37
N ILE A 457 19.64 10.59 7.14
CA ILE A 457 18.17 10.59 7.06
C ILE A 457 17.60 11.49 8.17
N ARG A 458 17.77 11.07 9.43
CA ARG A 458 17.33 11.82 10.60
C ARG A 458 18.08 13.14 10.77
N GLY A 459 19.42 13.13 10.63
CA GLY A 459 20.26 14.33 10.70
C GLY A 459 20.06 15.34 9.54
N CYS A 460 19.41 14.92 8.45
CA CYS A 460 18.90 15.83 7.43
C CYS A 460 17.65 16.55 7.94
N THR A 461 16.63 15.77 8.33
CA THR A 461 15.34 16.27 8.83
C THR A 461 15.46 17.16 10.06
N GLU A 462 16.28 16.80 11.05
CA GLU A 462 16.50 17.61 12.26
C GLU A 462 17.15 18.97 11.92
N ALA A 463 18.08 19.00 10.97
CA ALA A 463 18.72 20.24 10.52
C ALA A 463 17.78 21.11 9.67
N ILE A 464 16.94 20.50 8.82
CA ILE A 464 15.89 21.20 8.06
C ILE A 464 14.86 21.81 9.02
N ALA A 465 14.44 21.08 10.06
CA ALA A 465 13.55 21.59 11.09
C ALA A 465 14.15 22.80 11.82
N ALA A 466 15.41 22.71 12.26
CA ALA A 466 16.13 23.82 12.91
C ALA A 466 16.28 25.05 12.00
N ALA A 467 16.56 24.86 10.70
CA ALA A 467 16.61 25.95 9.73
C ALA A 467 15.23 26.64 9.61
N ARG A 468 14.15 25.87 9.41
CA ARG A 468 12.77 26.38 9.29
C ARG A 468 12.30 27.12 10.55
N GLU A 469 12.68 26.66 11.74
CA GLU A 469 12.44 27.36 13.00
C GLU A 469 13.17 28.70 13.03
N SER A 470 14.47 28.72 12.69
CA SER A 470 15.29 29.94 12.68
C SER A 470 14.85 30.99 11.65
N GLU A 471 14.28 30.54 10.53
CA GLU A 471 13.73 31.38 9.46
C GLU A 471 12.25 31.77 9.68
N GLY A 472 11.55 31.13 10.63
CA GLY A 472 10.13 31.38 10.92
C GLY A 472 9.14 30.81 9.89
N VAL A 473 9.58 29.87 9.03
CA VAL A 473 8.81 29.30 7.89
C VAL A 473 7.50 28.61 8.31
N ASP A 474 7.45 28.12 9.55
CA ASP A 474 6.33 27.35 10.09
C ASP A 474 5.35 28.18 10.93
N GLY A 475 5.69 29.42 11.27
CA GLY A 475 4.88 30.28 12.14
C GLY A 475 4.83 29.77 13.59
N ASP A 476 3.66 29.83 14.22
CA ASP A 476 3.49 29.57 15.66
C ASP A 476 3.58 28.09 16.09
N ALA A 477 3.70 27.15 15.14
CA ALA A 477 3.83 25.71 15.40
C ALA A 477 4.61 25.02 14.26
N PRO A 478 5.36 23.93 14.51
CA PRO A 478 6.20 23.29 13.49
C PRO A 478 5.39 22.65 12.34
N PHE A 479 6.05 22.41 11.20
CA PHE A 479 5.49 21.61 10.10
C PHE A 479 5.51 20.10 10.41
N LEU A 480 6.59 19.61 11.02
CA LEU A 480 6.71 18.23 11.50
C LEU A 480 5.93 18.04 12.79
N VAL A 481 5.18 16.94 12.90
CA VAL A 481 4.36 16.63 14.09
C VAL A 481 4.86 15.36 14.76
N SER A 482 4.97 14.27 14.01
CA SER A 482 5.56 13.00 14.46
C SER A 482 6.39 12.40 13.33
N VAL A 483 7.66 12.09 13.62
CA VAL A 483 8.61 11.49 12.66
C VAL A 483 9.57 10.56 13.40
N PHE A 484 9.94 9.45 12.78
CA PHE A 484 10.92 8.47 13.28
C PHE A 484 10.62 7.86 14.68
N HIS A 485 9.35 7.79 15.10
CA HIS A 485 8.93 7.16 16.36
C HIS A 485 7.53 6.53 16.33
N ASP A 486 6.96 6.38 15.12
CA ASP A 486 5.65 5.79 14.86
C ASP A 486 5.69 5.12 13.47
N ASN A 487 4.68 4.32 13.12
CA ASN A 487 4.63 3.51 11.90
C ASN A 487 4.78 4.34 10.60
N ALA A 488 4.31 5.60 10.60
CA ALA A 488 4.38 6.53 9.47
C ALA A 488 4.79 7.95 9.90
N GLY A 489 5.12 8.79 8.90
CA GLY A 489 5.48 10.19 9.12
C GLY A 489 4.26 11.11 9.12
N VAL A 490 4.18 12.03 10.07
CA VAL A 490 3.05 12.95 10.30
C VAL A 490 3.47 14.42 10.19
N VAL A 491 2.77 15.17 9.34
CA VAL A 491 2.99 16.61 9.12
C VAL A 491 1.68 17.42 9.24
N ARG A 492 1.78 18.66 9.72
CA ARG A 492 0.64 19.59 9.82
C ARG A 492 0.13 19.97 8.43
N PHE A 493 -1.20 20.04 8.24
CA PHE A 493 -1.82 20.31 6.94
C PHE A 493 -2.90 21.41 6.99
N THR A 494 -3.90 21.28 7.85
CA THR A 494 -4.92 22.33 8.09
C THR A 494 -5.03 22.67 9.58
N GLU A 495 -6.01 23.50 9.96
CA GLU A 495 -6.41 23.73 11.36
C GLU A 495 -7.20 22.55 11.96
N GLN A 496 -7.60 21.56 11.15
CA GLN A 496 -8.44 20.43 11.56
C GLN A 496 -7.73 19.08 11.42
N ASP A 497 -6.80 18.96 10.47
CA ASP A 497 -6.11 17.72 10.14
C ASP A 497 -4.59 17.86 9.98
N HIS A 498 -3.89 16.78 10.33
CA HIS A 498 -2.55 16.43 9.87
C HIS A 498 -2.63 15.49 8.66
N LEU A 499 -1.53 15.37 7.91
CA LEU A 499 -1.32 14.32 6.91
C LEU A 499 -0.33 13.28 7.43
N VAL A 500 -0.62 12.02 7.14
CA VAL A 500 0.21 10.86 7.42
C VAL A 500 0.62 10.25 6.08
N PHE A 501 1.87 9.80 5.92
CA PHE A 501 2.30 9.07 4.72
C PHE A 501 3.34 8.00 5.08
N LYS A 502 3.15 6.80 4.53
CA LYS A 502 4.08 5.66 4.55
C LYS A 502 4.19 5.03 3.16
N VAL A 503 5.37 4.51 2.84
CA VAL A 503 5.65 3.66 1.68
C VAL A 503 6.54 2.51 2.15
N GLU A 504 6.19 1.31 1.76
CA GLU A 504 6.81 0.02 2.13
C GLU A 504 7.16 -0.80 0.88
N THR A 505 7.95 -1.86 1.09
CA THR A 505 8.48 -2.74 0.02
C THR A 505 8.20 -4.20 0.32
N HIS A 506 7.71 -4.98 -0.65
CA HIS A 506 7.32 -6.38 -0.43
C HIS A 506 7.97 -7.36 -1.43
N ASN A 507 9.26 -7.16 -1.68
CA ASN A 507 10.02 -7.74 -2.79
C ASN A 507 10.14 -9.27 -2.74
N SER A 508 10.76 -9.85 -1.69
CA SER A 508 11.04 -11.29 -1.61
C SER A 508 9.79 -12.17 -1.69
N PRO A 509 8.68 -11.88 -0.98
CA PRO A 509 7.46 -12.69 -1.10
C PRO A 509 6.79 -12.53 -2.47
N SER A 510 6.88 -11.35 -3.11
CA SER A 510 6.36 -11.13 -4.47
C SER A 510 7.18 -11.81 -5.57
N ALA A 511 8.40 -12.28 -5.26
CA ALA A 511 9.16 -13.16 -6.14
C ALA A 511 8.64 -14.61 -6.09
N LEU A 512 8.16 -15.07 -4.93
CA LEU A 512 7.66 -16.44 -4.70
C LEU A 512 6.16 -16.58 -5.02
N ASP A 513 5.32 -15.65 -4.56
CA ASP A 513 3.93 -15.49 -4.97
C ASP A 513 3.64 -14.03 -5.30
N PRO A 514 3.72 -13.66 -6.60
CA PRO A 514 3.42 -12.31 -7.06
C PRO A 514 2.06 -11.76 -6.62
N TYR A 515 1.04 -12.59 -6.46
CA TYR A 515 -0.30 -12.14 -6.05
C TYR A 515 -0.40 -11.95 -4.52
N GLY A 516 -0.14 -13.00 -3.73
CA GLY A 516 -0.22 -12.95 -2.28
C GLY A 516 0.74 -11.93 -1.68
N GLY A 517 2.01 -11.95 -2.12
CA GLY A 517 3.03 -11.01 -1.64
C GLY A 517 2.70 -9.55 -1.93
N ALA A 518 2.22 -9.23 -3.13
CA ALA A 518 1.87 -7.85 -3.45
C ALA A 518 0.59 -7.38 -2.74
N MET A 519 -0.38 -8.29 -2.54
CA MET A 519 -1.56 -8.02 -1.72
C MET A 519 -1.18 -7.70 -0.27
N THR A 520 -0.32 -8.51 0.38
CA THR A 520 0.11 -8.26 1.76
C THR A 520 0.98 -7.00 1.90
N GLY A 521 1.73 -6.65 0.85
CA GLY A 521 2.39 -5.34 0.76
C GLY A 521 1.43 -4.16 0.93
N ILE A 522 0.31 -4.15 0.19
CA ILE A 522 -0.62 -3.02 0.26
C ILE A 522 -1.52 -3.05 1.51
N VAL A 523 -2.03 -4.20 1.94
CA VAL A 523 -2.80 -4.28 3.18
C VAL A 523 -1.92 -4.14 4.43
N GLY A 524 -0.60 -4.28 4.32
CA GLY A 524 0.39 -3.91 5.32
C GLY A 524 0.47 -2.40 5.52
N VAL A 525 0.87 -1.65 4.49
CA VAL A 525 1.04 -0.18 4.59
C VAL A 525 -0.27 0.59 4.87
N ASN A 526 -1.41 0.01 4.50
CA ASN A 526 -2.72 0.47 4.97
C ASN A 526 -2.81 0.45 6.51
N ARG A 527 -2.31 -0.60 7.19
CA ARG A 527 -2.29 -0.70 8.66
C ARG A 527 -1.30 0.28 9.29
N ASP A 528 -0.10 0.44 8.74
CA ASP A 528 0.87 1.42 9.24
C ASP A 528 0.27 2.84 9.26
N SER A 529 -0.30 3.23 8.13
CA SER A 529 -0.85 4.55 7.92
C SER A 529 -2.10 4.79 8.77
N PHE A 530 -2.89 3.75 9.05
CA PHE A 530 -4.03 3.83 9.96
C PHE A 530 -3.59 3.84 11.44
N GLY A 531 -2.69 2.93 11.81
CA GLY A 531 -2.18 2.68 13.17
C GLY A 531 -1.19 3.71 13.71
N THR A 532 -0.87 4.73 12.91
CA THR A 532 -0.09 5.88 13.33
C THR A 532 -0.89 6.75 14.29
N GLY A 533 -0.29 7.14 15.42
CA GLY A 533 -1.02 7.75 16.53
C GLY A 533 -2.14 6.85 17.06
N VAL A 534 -3.30 7.43 17.36
CA VAL A 534 -4.53 6.69 17.73
C VAL A 534 -5.55 6.58 16.59
N GLY A 535 -5.12 6.72 15.32
CA GLY A 535 -5.97 6.39 14.16
C GLY A 535 -6.08 7.50 13.12
N ALA A 536 -5.65 7.24 11.88
CA ALA A 536 -5.80 8.16 10.75
C ALA A 536 -6.74 7.63 9.65
N ASP A 537 -7.50 8.53 9.03
CA ASP A 537 -8.49 8.19 8.01
C ASP A 537 -7.79 8.03 6.65
N LEU A 538 -7.58 6.80 6.17
CA LEU A 538 -6.84 6.52 4.93
C LEU A 538 -7.43 7.29 3.73
N LEU A 539 -6.61 8.09 3.03
CA LEU A 539 -7.04 8.96 1.94
C LEU A 539 -6.90 8.30 0.58
N THR A 540 -5.70 7.80 0.27
CA THR A 540 -5.34 7.26 -1.04
C THR A 540 -4.09 6.39 -0.96
N ASN A 541 -4.02 5.41 -1.86
CA ASN A 541 -2.87 4.56 -2.05
C ASN A 541 -2.05 4.98 -3.28
N VAL A 542 -0.79 4.54 -3.30
CA VAL A 542 0.15 4.65 -4.42
C VAL A 542 0.88 3.32 -4.60
N TRP A 543 1.31 3.03 -5.83
CA TRP A 543 2.05 1.82 -6.17
C TRP A 543 3.23 2.11 -7.08
N GLY A 544 4.23 1.23 -7.09
CA GLY A 544 5.36 1.35 -8.02
C GLY A 544 6.06 0.01 -8.19
N TYR A 545 6.35 -0.37 -9.43
CA TYR A 545 6.94 -1.69 -9.72
C TYR A 545 8.20 -1.58 -10.56
N CYS A 546 9.21 -2.38 -10.23
CA CYS A 546 10.34 -2.65 -11.10
C CYS A 546 10.42 -4.16 -11.39
N THR A 547 10.32 -4.55 -12.66
CA THR A 547 10.35 -5.96 -13.09
C THR A 547 11.29 -6.18 -14.28
N GLY A 548 11.55 -7.44 -14.64
CA GLY A 548 12.07 -7.75 -15.98
C GLY A 548 11.09 -7.32 -17.08
N ASP A 549 11.53 -7.30 -18.33
CA ASP A 549 10.69 -6.91 -19.48
C ASP A 549 9.50 -7.89 -19.65
N PRO A 550 8.24 -7.42 -19.72
CA PRO A 550 7.07 -8.28 -19.91
C PRO A 550 7.00 -8.94 -21.30
N HIS A 551 7.87 -8.58 -22.24
CA HIS A 551 8.06 -9.25 -23.54
C HIS A 551 9.23 -10.25 -23.54
N TYR A 552 9.79 -10.61 -22.39
CA TYR A 552 10.95 -11.52 -22.30
C TYR A 552 10.60 -12.97 -22.68
N GLU A 553 11.12 -13.43 -23.83
CA GLU A 553 10.98 -14.81 -24.36
C GLU A 553 12.24 -15.69 -24.15
N GLY A 554 13.24 -15.19 -23.42
CA GLY A 554 14.52 -15.89 -23.21
C GLY A 554 14.48 -17.01 -22.16
N PRO A 555 15.57 -17.77 -22.00
CA PRO A 555 15.72 -18.72 -20.90
C PRO A 555 15.86 -17.98 -19.56
N LEU A 556 15.34 -18.56 -18.48
CA LEU A 556 15.53 -18.08 -17.10
C LEU A 556 16.24 -19.16 -16.26
N PRO A 557 17.08 -18.76 -15.29
CA PRO A 557 17.54 -19.65 -14.22
C PRO A 557 16.39 -20.40 -13.55
N LYS A 558 16.60 -21.69 -13.29
CA LYS A 558 15.59 -22.56 -12.69
C LYS A 558 15.11 -22.01 -11.33
N GLY A 559 13.81 -21.77 -11.23
CA GLY A 559 13.14 -21.25 -10.02
C GLY A 559 12.58 -19.83 -10.18
N LEU A 560 13.10 -19.04 -11.13
CA LEU A 560 12.56 -17.72 -11.46
C LEU A 560 11.30 -17.84 -12.34
N MET A 561 10.39 -16.87 -12.21
CA MET A 561 9.17 -16.78 -13.03
C MET A 561 9.35 -15.82 -14.21
N LEU A 562 8.61 -16.04 -15.30
CA LEU A 562 8.52 -15.09 -16.41
C LEU A 562 8.17 -13.69 -15.89
N PRO A 563 8.87 -12.60 -16.29
CA PRO A 563 8.62 -11.27 -15.76
C PRO A 563 7.18 -10.79 -15.95
N ARG A 564 6.52 -11.19 -17.05
CA ARG A 564 5.08 -10.94 -17.26
C ARG A 564 4.20 -11.59 -16.20
N ARG A 565 4.47 -12.84 -15.80
CA ARG A 565 3.73 -13.54 -14.72
C ARG A 565 3.92 -12.84 -13.37
N ILE A 566 5.13 -12.34 -13.10
CA ILE A 566 5.40 -11.52 -11.91
C ILE A 566 4.58 -10.23 -11.96
N ARG A 567 4.74 -9.44 -13.04
CA ARG A 567 4.00 -8.18 -13.26
C ARG A 567 2.49 -8.37 -13.09
N ASP A 568 1.89 -9.28 -13.85
CA ASP A 568 0.43 -9.47 -13.89
C ASP A 568 -0.13 -9.93 -12.53
N GLY A 569 0.61 -10.75 -11.79
CA GLY A 569 0.25 -11.15 -10.42
C GLY A 569 0.39 -10.02 -9.40
N VAL A 570 1.48 -9.24 -9.47
CA VAL A 570 1.71 -8.08 -8.60
C VAL A 570 0.60 -7.04 -8.76
N HIS A 571 0.24 -6.70 -10.01
CA HIS A 571 -0.89 -5.81 -10.27
C HIS A 571 -2.19 -6.37 -9.66
N ALA A 572 -2.53 -7.64 -9.92
CA ALA A 572 -3.76 -8.24 -9.39
C ALA A 572 -3.83 -8.21 -7.86
N GLY A 573 -2.74 -8.56 -7.16
CA GLY A 573 -2.69 -8.55 -5.70
C GLY A 573 -2.91 -7.17 -5.08
N VAL A 574 -2.30 -6.13 -5.66
CA VAL A 574 -2.46 -4.75 -5.18
C VAL A 574 -3.84 -4.17 -5.54
N ILE A 575 -4.32 -4.43 -6.77
CA ILE A 575 -5.67 -4.04 -7.21
C ILE A 575 -6.71 -4.58 -6.23
N ASP A 576 -6.71 -5.89 -5.97
CA ASP A 576 -7.68 -6.51 -5.06
C ASP A 576 -7.48 -6.06 -3.62
N GLY A 577 -6.24 -5.84 -3.16
CA GLY A 577 -5.95 -5.33 -1.82
C GLY A 577 -6.56 -3.95 -1.54
N GLY A 578 -6.42 -3.00 -2.45
CA GLY A 578 -6.92 -1.63 -2.27
C GLY A 578 -8.37 -1.42 -2.68
N ASN A 579 -8.82 -2.00 -3.80
CA ASN A 579 -10.18 -1.85 -4.29
C ASN A 579 -11.19 -2.44 -3.29
N HIS A 580 -10.95 -3.64 -2.77
CA HIS A 580 -11.83 -4.26 -1.76
C HIS A 580 -11.74 -3.58 -0.38
N SER A 581 -10.61 -2.92 -0.07
CA SER A 581 -10.49 -2.04 1.11
C SER A 581 -11.25 -0.70 0.95
N GLY A 582 -11.67 -0.34 -0.27
CA GLY A 582 -12.35 0.92 -0.55
C GLY A 582 -11.44 2.16 -0.44
N ILE A 583 -10.18 2.03 -0.88
CA ILE A 583 -9.17 3.09 -0.87
C ILE A 583 -8.75 3.38 -2.34
N PRO A 584 -8.83 4.62 -2.82
CA PRO A 584 -8.51 4.94 -4.22
C PRO A 584 -6.99 4.94 -4.41
N TYR A 585 -6.54 4.66 -5.63
CA TYR A 585 -5.16 4.85 -6.05
C TYR A 585 -5.02 6.17 -6.80
N SER A 586 -4.18 7.06 -6.27
CA SER A 586 -3.92 8.36 -6.88
C SER A 586 -2.79 8.33 -7.91
N ARG A 587 -1.82 7.42 -7.77
CA ARG A 587 -0.59 7.43 -8.56
C ARG A 587 0.14 6.09 -8.59
N GLY A 588 0.84 5.81 -9.68
CA GLY A 588 1.83 4.74 -9.74
C GLY A 588 2.63 4.69 -11.04
N PHE A 589 3.63 3.81 -11.09
CA PHE A 589 4.59 3.69 -12.19
C PHE A 589 5.08 2.25 -12.40
N GLU A 590 5.54 1.94 -13.62
CA GLU A 590 6.28 0.72 -13.94
C GLU A 590 7.68 1.07 -14.47
N LEU A 591 8.68 0.24 -14.16
CA LEU A 591 10.04 0.31 -14.68
C LEU A 591 10.56 -1.10 -15.04
N PHE A 592 11.43 -1.16 -16.05
CA PHE A 592 11.85 -2.42 -16.66
C PHE A 592 13.37 -2.51 -16.84
N ASP A 593 13.97 -3.57 -16.31
CA ASP A 593 15.39 -3.94 -16.48
C ASP A 593 15.54 -5.45 -16.22
N GLU A 594 16.32 -6.15 -17.05
CA GLU A 594 16.44 -7.62 -16.99
C GLU A 594 16.91 -8.12 -15.61
N ARG A 595 17.71 -7.33 -14.89
CA ARG A 595 18.19 -7.64 -13.53
C ARG A 595 17.05 -7.81 -12.50
N TYR A 596 15.92 -7.13 -12.68
CA TYR A 596 14.75 -7.30 -11.81
C TYR A 596 14.00 -8.62 -12.06
N ALA A 597 14.44 -9.47 -13.00
CA ALA A 597 13.97 -10.86 -13.10
C ALA A 597 14.49 -11.74 -11.95
N GLY A 598 15.64 -11.40 -11.33
CA GLY A 598 16.13 -12.08 -10.13
C GLY A 598 15.31 -11.76 -8.88
N LYS A 599 14.94 -10.48 -8.70
CA LYS A 599 14.04 -10.02 -7.63
C LYS A 599 13.27 -8.78 -8.11
N PRO A 600 11.91 -8.81 -8.16
CA PRO A 600 11.11 -7.64 -8.49
C PRO A 600 11.08 -6.67 -7.31
N LEU A 601 10.94 -5.37 -7.60
CA LEU A 601 10.69 -4.36 -6.57
C LEU A 601 9.21 -4.00 -6.56
N VAL A 602 8.57 -4.11 -5.39
CA VAL A 602 7.13 -3.91 -5.22
C VAL A 602 6.91 -2.89 -4.12
N TYR A 603 6.75 -1.62 -4.53
CA TYR A 603 6.48 -0.50 -3.66
C TYR A 603 4.96 -0.32 -3.47
N CYS A 604 4.53 -0.27 -2.22
CA CYS A 604 3.15 0.01 -1.82
C CYS A 604 3.14 1.19 -0.84
N GLY A 605 2.25 2.16 -1.04
CA GLY A 605 2.18 3.33 -0.16
C GLY A 605 0.76 3.82 0.10
N THR A 606 0.58 4.50 1.22
CA THR A 606 -0.71 5.01 1.68
C THR A 606 -0.56 6.36 2.36
N VAL A 607 -1.36 7.33 1.91
CA VAL A 607 -1.54 8.64 2.56
C VAL A 607 -2.82 8.57 3.39
N ALA A 608 -2.82 9.14 4.60
CA ALA A 608 -4.00 9.26 5.46
C ALA A 608 -4.16 10.68 6.01
N VAL A 609 -5.38 10.99 6.47
CA VAL A 609 -5.75 12.29 7.05
C VAL A 609 -6.13 12.06 8.51
N MET A 610 -5.38 12.68 9.42
CA MET A 610 -5.47 12.48 10.86
C MET A 610 -6.08 13.74 11.51
N PRO A 611 -7.26 13.70 12.16
CA PRO A 611 -7.79 14.83 12.91
C PRO A 611 -6.79 15.29 13.97
N ILE A 612 -6.53 16.59 14.18
CA ILE A 612 -5.48 17.03 15.14
C ILE A 612 -5.77 16.53 16.56
N GLU A 613 -7.03 16.58 16.98
CA GLU A 613 -7.51 16.04 18.25
C GLU A 613 -8.73 15.14 18.03
N SER A 614 -8.86 14.08 18.84
CA SER A 614 -10.10 13.32 19.00
C SER A 614 -10.26 12.88 20.46
N ALA A 615 -11.50 12.68 20.91
CA ALA A 615 -11.86 12.47 22.32
C ALA A 615 -11.30 13.50 23.33
N GLY A 616 -10.79 14.66 22.88
CA GLY A 616 -10.12 15.67 23.71
C GLY A 616 -8.61 15.47 23.88
N HIS A 617 -7.98 14.61 23.07
CA HIS A 617 -6.56 14.30 23.10
C HIS A 617 -5.91 14.47 21.70
N PRO A 618 -4.65 14.92 21.59
CA PRO A 618 -3.95 15.01 20.31
C PRO A 618 -3.73 13.62 19.70
N THR A 619 -4.22 13.37 18.49
CA THR A 619 -4.27 12.01 17.92
C THR A 619 -2.92 11.44 17.54
N HIS A 620 -1.93 12.30 17.28
CA HIS A 620 -0.55 11.91 16.97
C HIS A 620 0.22 11.38 18.20
N GLN A 621 -0.41 11.32 19.38
CA GLN A 621 0.19 10.84 20.62
C GLN A 621 -0.44 9.51 21.04
N LYS A 622 0.30 8.41 20.86
CA LYS A 622 -0.09 7.07 21.32
C LYS A 622 0.84 6.59 22.43
N ARG A 623 0.29 6.08 23.55
CA ARG A 623 1.10 5.49 24.62
C ARG A 623 0.30 4.56 25.54
N ALA A 624 0.73 3.30 25.64
CA ALA A 624 0.20 2.34 26.61
C ALA A 624 0.54 2.75 28.06
N ALA A 625 -0.36 2.46 29.00
CA ALA A 625 -0.17 2.63 30.43
C ALA A 625 -0.05 1.29 31.17
N VAL A 626 0.63 1.29 32.32
CA VAL A 626 0.73 0.10 33.19
C VAL A 626 -0.68 -0.28 33.68
N GLY A 627 -1.08 -1.51 33.41
CA GLY A 627 -2.44 -2.02 33.69
C GLY A 627 -3.42 -1.93 32.51
N ASP A 628 -3.06 -1.28 31.40
CA ASP A 628 -3.85 -1.38 30.16
C ASP A 628 -3.87 -2.82 29.66
N ARG A 629 -5.01 -3.25 29.11
CA ARG A 629 -5.17 -4.58 28.53
C ARG A 629 -4.53 -4.64 27.16
N VAL A 630 -3.75 -5.70 26.93
CA VAL A 630 -3.28 -6.06 25.58
C VAL A 630 -4.46 -6.73 24.87
N VAL A 631 -4.98 -6.07 23.84
CA VAL A 631 -6.12 -6.57 23.05
C VAL A 631 -5.69 -6.74 21.60
N MET A 632 -5.82 -7.96 21.08
CA MET A 632 -5.62 -8.24 19.66
C MET A 632 -6.97 -8.11 18.94
N VAL A 633 -7.01 -7.46 17.79
CA VAL A 633 -8.24 -7.33 16.98
C VAL A 633 -8.00 -7.74 15.51
N GLY A 634 -9.06 -8.17 14.84
CA GLY A 634 -9.06 -8.47 13.40
C GLY A 634 -8.84 -9.95 13.07
N GLY A 635 -7.84 -10.25 12.24
CA GLY A 635 -7.58 -11.58 11.68
C GLY A 635 -7.19 -12.65 12.70
N ARG A 636 -7.34 -13.94 12.32
CA ARG A 636 -6.96 -15.08 13.15
C ARG A 636 -5.55 -15.57 12.87
N ILE A 637 -4.89 -16.07 13.91
CA ILE A 637 -3.50 -16.56 13.87
C ILE A 637 -3.43 -17.94 13.19
N GLY A 638 -2.55 -18.08 12.20
CA GLY A 638 -2.19 -19.35 11.57
C GLY A 638 -0.68 -19.44 11.33
N LYS A 639 -0.22 -20.45 10.56
CA LYS A 639 1.19 -20.56 10.16
C LYS A 639 1.60 -19.64 8.99
N ASP A 640 0.73 -18.70 8.64
CA ASP A 640 0.93 -17.76 7.55
C ASP A 640 2.15 -16.85 7.82
N GLY A 641 3.12 -16.82 6.91
CA GLY A 641 4.23 -15.87 6.96
C GLY A 641 5.23 -16.06 8.09
N ILE A 642 5.24 -17.21 8.78
CA ILE A 642 6.29 -17.52 9.75
C ILE A 642 7.65 -17.47 9.04
N HIS A 643 8.65 -16.86 9.70
CA HIS A 643 9.97 -16.52 9.14
C HIS A 643 9.95 -15.47 8.01
N GLY A 644 8.89 -14.69 7.83
CA GLY A 644 8.79 -13.66 6.79
C GLY A 644 9.88 -12.58 6.88
N ALA A 645 10.14 -12.04 8.07
CA ALA A 645 11.20 -11.04 8.28
C ALA A 645 12.62 -11.61 8.17
N THR A 646 12.87 -12.83 8.68
CA THR A 646 14.18 -13.50 8.53
C THR A 646 14.45 -13.93 7.08
N PHE A 647 13.43 -14.41 6.35
CA PHE A 647 13.52 -14.68 4.90
C PHE A 647 13.74 -13.39 4.07
N SER A 648 13.08 -12.30 4.44
CA SER A 648 13.31 -10.99 3.81
C SER A 648 14.70 -10.41 4.09
N SER A 649 15.46 -11.00 5.02
CA SER A 649 16.83 -10.63 5.37
C SER A 649 17.91 -11.46 4.64
N VAL A 650 17.55 -12.27 3.63
CA VAL A 650 18.48 -13.11 2.83
C VAL A 650 18.25 -13.02 1.31
N GLU A 651 19.21 -13.51 0.54
CA GLU A 651 19.13 -13.67 -0.92
C GLU A 651 18.15 -14.81 -1.28
N LEU A 652 17.59 -14.82 -2.50
CA LEU A 652 16.75 -15.95 -2.95
C LEU A 652 17.62 -17.14 -3.38
N ASP A 653 17.27 -18.36 -2.94
CA ASP A 653 18.02 -19.60 -3.20
C ASP A 653 17.10 -20.83 -3.40
N GLU A 654 17.67 -22.01 -3.71
CA GLU A 654 16.90 -23.27 -3.84
C GLU A 654 16.29 -23.77 -2.51
N GLY A 655 16.70 -23.24 -1.36
CA GLY A 655 16.22 -23.63 -0.02
C GLY A 655 15.08 -22.77 0.52
N SER A 656 14.68 -21.73 -0.22
CA SER A 656 13.81 -20.65 0.26
C SER A 656 12.41 -21.14 0.69
N PRO A 657 11.93 -20.78 1.89
CA PRO A 657 10.77 -21.44 2.50
C PRO A 657 9.42 -21.02 1.93
N VAL A 658 8.70 -22.01 1.38
CA VAL A 658 7.30 -21.94 0.92
C VAL A 658 6.33 -21.28 1.91
N GLN A 659 6.61 -21.38 3.22
CA GLN A 659 5.73 -20.93 4.31
C GLN A 659 5.67 -19.40 4.48
N ALA A 660 6.55 -18.65 3.81
CA ALA A 660 6.56 -17.20 3.82
C ALA A 660 5.38 -16.56 3.05
N VAL A 661 4.65 -17.33 2.22
CA VAL A 661 3.52 -16.80 1.44
C VAL A 661 2.28 -16.62 2.32
N GLN A 662 1.63 -15.47 2.13
CA GLN A 662 0.46 -15.02 2.87
C GLN A 662 -0.66 -14.62 1.89
N ILE A 663 -1.92 -14.67 2.32
CA ILE A 663 -3.06 -14.10 1.59
C ILE A 663 -3.84 -13.22 2.57
N GLY A 664 -4.06 -11.96 2.19
CA GLY A 664 -4.82 -10.99 2.97
C GLY A 664 -6.33 -11.09 2.78
N ASP A 665 -7.06 -10.46 3.69
CA ASP A 665 -8.51 -10.25 3.68
C ASP A 665 -8.86 -8.75 3.80
N PRO A 666 -8.89 -8.02 2.68
CA PRO A 666 -9.27 -6.60 2.65
C PRO A 666 -10.62 -6.28 3.30
N ILE A 667 -11.55 -7.24 3.35
CA ILE A 667 -12.87 -7.05 3.95
C ILE A 667 -12.75 -7.04 5.48
N THR A 668 -11.98 -7.97 6.06
CA THR A 668 -11.69 -7.97 7.50
C THR A 668 -10.86 -6.73 7.90
N GLN A 669 -9.91 -6.29 7.07
CA GLN A 669 -9.22 -5.01 7.27
C GLN A 669 -10.22 -3.83 7.32
N LYS A 670 -11.12 -3.76 6.34
CA LYS A 670 -12.11 -2.67 6.24
C LYS A 670 -13.04 -2.61 7.46
N LEU A 671 -13.54 -3.75 7.93
CA LEU A 671 -14.36 -3.82 9.15
C LEU A 671 -13.57 -3.35 10.39
N MET A 672 -12.31 -3.79 10.52
CA MET A 672 -11.42 -3.42 11.61
C MET A 672 -11.15 -1.91 11.65
N PHE A 673 -10.87 -1.27 10.51
CA PHE A 673 -10.65 0.18 10.47
C PHE A 673 -11.92 0.97 10.80
N ASP A 674 -13.09 0.61 10.26
CA ASP A 674 -14.35 1.31 10.58
C ASP A 674 -14.74 1.16 12.07
N PHE A 675 -14.39 0.04 12.70
CA PHE A 675 -14.48 -0.17 14.14
C PHE A 675 -13.52 0.73 14.91
N LEU A 676 -12.23 0.71 14.57
CA LEU A 676 -11.20 1.46 15.29
C LEU A 676 -11.36 2.98 15.16
N THR A 677 -11.87 3.48 14.04
CA THR A 677 -12.26 4.90 13.88
C THR A 677 -13.34 5.30 14.89
N GLU A 678 -14.39 4.48 15.07
CA GLU A 678 -15.43 4.75 16.07
C GLU A 678 -14.89 4.62 17.51
N ALA A 679 -13.98 3.68 17.76
CA ALA A 679 -13.36 3.49 19.07
C ALA A 679 -12.40 4.65 19.45
N ARG A 680 -11.65 5.20 18.49
CA ARG A 680 -10.82 6.42 18.63
C ARG A 680 -11.70 7.61 19.03
N ASP A 681 -12.79 7.83 18.29
CA ASP A 681 -13.67 8.98 18.49
C ASP A 681 -14.53 8.89 19.77
N GLN A 682 -14.55 7.71 20.40
CA GLN A 682 -15.09 7.47 21.75
C GLN A 682 -14.02 7.42 22.86
N GLY A 683 -12.73 7.50 22.52
CA GLY A 683 -11.61 7.49 23.48
C GLY A 683 -11.33 6.13 24.14
N LEU A 684 -11.71 5.03 23.50
CA LEU A 684 -11.75 3.70 24.14
C LEU A 684 -10.41 2.95 24.20
N PHE A 685 -9.31 3.52 23.70
CA PHE A 685 -7.96 2.94 23.75
C PHE A 685 -6.87 4.01 23.83
N SER A 686 -5.71 3.67 24.42
CA SER A 686 -4.59 4.59 24.69
C SER A 686 -3.45 4.51 23.66
N SER A 687 -3.34 3.38 22.95
CA SER A 687 -2.32 3.14 21.93
C SER A 687 -2.69 1.97 21.04
N MET A 688 -2.16 1.94 19.81
CA MET A 688 -2.17 0.77 18.94
C MET A 688 -0.92 0.68 18.07
N THR A 689 -0.63 -0.52 17.59
CA THR A 689 0.28 -0.78 16.46
C THR A 689 -0.24 -1.98 15.68
N ASP A 690 0.28 -2.20 14.48
CA ASP A 690 -0.12 -3.33 13.64
C ASP A 690 0.58 -4.64 14.05
N ASN A 691 0.20 -5.75 13.40
CA ASN A 691 0.93 -7.02 13.49
C ASN A 691 1.55 -7.37 12.14
N GLY A 692 2.66 -6.72 11.82
CA GLY A 692 3.53 -7.05 10.69
C GLY A 692 4.56 -8.14 11.05
N ALA A 693 5.82 -7.85 10.71
CA ALA A 693 6.97 -8.71 10.95
C ALA A 693 7.07 -9.21 12.39
N GLY A 694 7.27 -10.51 12.61
CA GLY A 694 7.33 -11.11 13.94
C GLY A 694 6.04 -11.02 14.79
N GLY A 695 4.92 -10.55 14.24
CA GLY A 695 3.58 -10.75 14.81
C GLY A 695 3.33 -10.16 16.20
N LEU A 696 3.06 -11.01 17.19
CA LEU A 696 2.83 -10.60 18.58
C LEU A 696 4.13 -10.32 19.34
N SER A 697 5.26 -10.87 18.90
CA SER A 697 6.56 -10.65 19.54
C SER A 697 7.07 -9.21 19.38
N SER A 698 7.06 -8.68 18.15
CA SER A 698 7.37 -7.27 17.85
C SER A 698 6.31 -6.36 18.46
N SER A 699 5.05 -6.44 17.98
CA SER A 699 4.01 -5.46 18.35
C SER A 699 3.79 -5.29 19.87
N VAL A 700 3.74 -6.38 20.64
CA VAL A 700 3.58 -6.30 22.10
C VAL A 700 4.90 -5.93 22.77
N GLY A 701 6.03 -6.49 22.32
CA GLY A 701 7.37 -6.19 22.88
C GLY A 701 7.79 -4.73 22.70
N GLU A 702 7.47 -4.13 21.56
CA GLU A 702 7.72 -2.73 21.26
C GLU A 702 6.83 -1.80 22.09
N MET A 703 5.52 -2.06 22.16
CA MET A 703 4.59 -1.31 23.01
C MET A 703 4.96 -1.43 24.50
N ALA A 704 5.48 -2.58 24.93
CA ALA A 704 5.94 -2.81 26.30
C ALA A 704 7.10 -1.90 26.73
N GLN A 705 7.90 -1.36 25.80
CA GLN A 705 8.92 -0.36 26.12
C GLN A 705 8.31 0.92 26.73
N ALA A 706 7.07 1.27 26.38
CA ALA A 706 6.40 2.47 26.87
C ALA A 706 5.99 2.36 28.35
N THR A 707 5.77 1.14 28.85
CA THR A 707 5.35 0.84 30.24
C THR A 707 6.46 0.23 31.09
N GLY A 708 7.44 -0.41 30.44
CA GLY A 708 8.51 -1.17 31.09
C GLY A 708 8.22 -2.67 31.21
N GLY A 709 7.26 -3.22 30.46
CA GLY A 709 6.90 -4.64 30.55
C GLY A 709 5.56 -4.98 29.91
N ALA A 710 5.36 -6.26 29.60
CA ALA A 710 4.04 -6.81 29.24
C ALA A 710 3.94 -8.29 29.63
N ARG A 711 2.72 -8.75 29.89
CA ARG A 711 2.40 -10.16 30.14
C ARG A 711 1.23 -10.60 29.29
N ILE A 712 1.42 -11.65 28.48
CA ILE A 712 0.38 -12.21 27.61
C ILE A 712 0.23 -13.73 27.78
N ASP A 713 -0.96 -14.27 27.50
CA ASP A 713 -1.25 -15.70 27.44
C ASP A 713 -1.74 -16.09 26.04
N LEU A 714 -0.89 -16.79 25.29
CA LEU A 714 -1.16 -17.24 23.93
C LEU A 714 -2.26 -18.31 23.84
N ALA A 715 -2.62 -18.97 24.95
CA ALA A 715 -3.76 -19.90 24.97
C ALA A 715 -5.11 -19.18 24.84
N THR A 716 -5.14 -17.86 24.98
CA THR A 716 -6.33 -17.02 24.74
C THR A 716 -6.45 -16.53 23.29
N ALA A 717 -5.35 -16.52 22.53
CA ALA A 717 -5.29 -15.87 21.22
C ALA A 717 -6.12 -16.62 20.14
N PRO A 718 -6.83 -15.91 19.24
CA PRO A 718 -7.78 -16.56 18.32
C PRO A 718 -7.04 -17.18 17.12
N VAL A 719 -6.93 -18.51 17.11
CA VAL A 719 -6.27 -19.28 16.04
C VAL A 719 -7.23 -19.72 14.93
N LYS A 720 -6.72 -19.83 13.69
CA LYS A 720 -7.43 -20.38 12.53
C LYS A 720 -7.76 -21.88 12.73
N TYR A 721 -6.82 -22.63 13.32
CA TYR A 721 -6.92 -24.07 13.55
C TYR A 721 -6.06 -24.52 14.75
N PRO A 722 -6.41 -25.62 15.43
CA PRO A 722 -5.70 -26.07 16.63
C PRO A 722 -4.41 -26.86 16.30
N GLY A 723 -3.49 -26.89 17.27
CA GLY A 723 -2.23 -27.63 17.16
C GLY A 723 -1.04 -26.81 16.66
N LEU A 724 -1.15 -25.48 16.61
CA LEU A 724 0.00 -24.56 16.53
C LEU A 724 0.87 -24.71 17.79
N ALA A 725 2.19 -24.60 17.64
CA ALA A 725 3.09 -24.49 18.79
C ALA A 725 3.04 -23.07 19.40
N PRO A 726 3.45 -22.86 20.68
CA PRO A 726 3.37 -21.53 21.30
C PRO A 726 4.20 -20.48 20.57
N TRP A 727 5.41 -20.84 20.10
CA TRP A 727 6.25 -19.94 19.31
C TRP A 727 5.60 -19.57 17.97
N GLU A 728 4.94 -20.52 17.29
CA GLU A 728 4.22 -20.28 16.03
C GLU A 728 3.09 -19.26 16.21
N ILE A 729 2.40 -19.28 17.36
CA ILE A 729 1.35 -18.29 17.69
C ILE A 729 1.98 -16.91 17.98
N LEU A 730 3.14 -16.89 18.64
CA LEU A 730 3.85 -15.67 19.03
C LEU A 730 4.42 -14.88 17.83
N VAL A 731 5.02 -15.58 16.86
CA VAL A 731 5.72 -14.94 15.72
C VAL A 731 4.96 -14.98 14.39
N SER A 732 3.76 -15.56 14.35
CA SER A 732 2.88 -15.59 13.17
C SER A 732 2.69 -14.19 12.56
N GLU A 733 2.89 -14.08 11.25
CA GLU A 733 2.69 -12.87 10.44
C GLU A 733 1.34 -12.90 9.69
N ALA A 734 0.36 -13.67 10.18
CA ALA A 734 -1.00 -13.68 9.65
C ALA A 734 -1.59 -12.25 9.58
N GLN A 735 -2.28 -11.93 8.49
CA GLN A 735 -2.63 -10.54 8.18
C GLN A 735 -3.88 -10.02 8.91
N GLU A 736 -4.18 -8.74 8.68
CA GLU A 736 -5.32 -8.00 9.22
C GLU A 736 -5.46 -7.97 10.74
N ARG A 737 -4.33 -7.95 11.46
CA ARG A 737 -4.34 -7.83 12.92
C ARG A 737 -3.73 -6.51 13.39
N MET A 738 -4.25 -6.00 14.52
CA MET A 738 -3.66 -4.90 15.29
C MET A 738 -3.56 -5.29 16.78
N THR A 739 -2.51 -4.81 17.45
CA THR A 739 -2.35 -4.86 18.91
C THR A 739 -2.77 -3.51 19.50
N LEU A 740 -3.61 -3.51 20.54
CA LEU A 740 -4.08 -2.32 21.25
C LEU A 740 -3.80 -2.35 22.74
N ALA A 741 -3.63 -1.16 23.32
CA ALA A 741 -3.67 -0.90 24.75
C ALA A 741 -5.04 -0.31 25.11
N VAL A 742 -5.85 -1.07 25.85
CA VAL A 742 -7.24 -0.71 26.20
C VAL A 742 -7.35 -0.52 27.72
N PRO A 743 -7.70 0.70 28.21
CA PRO A 743 -7.88 0.94 29.64
C PRO A 743 -8.93 0.01 30.27
N PRO A 744 -8.71 -0.54 31.48
CA PRO A 744 -9.66 -1.44 32.13
C PRO A 744 -11.04 -0.84 32.44
N SER A 745 -11.17 0.49 32.42
CA SER A 745 -12.43 1.23 32.54
C SER A 745 -13.32 1.13 31.29
N ASP A 746 -12.70 0.99 30.12
CA ASP A 746 -13.33 1.20 28.81
C ASP A 746 -13.42 -0.10 28.01
N LEU A 747 -12.76 -1.17 28.49
CA LEU A 747 -12.74 -2.51 27.92
C LEU A 747 -14.13 -3.06 27.57
N ASP A 748 -15.09 -2.99 28.49
CA ASP A 748 -16.45 -3.50 28.26
C ASP A 748 -17.14 -2.74 27.11
N ALA A 749 -16.88 -1.44 26.97
CA ALA A 749 -17.41 -0.62 25.89
C ALA A 749 -16.71 -0.90 24.55
N PHE A 750 -15.38 -1.09 24.58
CA PHE A 750 -14.56 -1.46 23.42
C PHE A 750 -14.98 -2.82 22.85
N LEU A 751 -15.09 -3.86 23.67
CA LEU A 751 -15.53 -5.20 23.26
C LEU A 751 -16.99 -5.19 22.79
N SER A 752 -17.88 -4.48 23.48
CA SER A 752 -19.28 -4.30 23.05
C SER A 752 -19.39 -3.54 21.72
N LEU A 753 -18.42 -2.69 21.37
CA LEU A 753 -18.36 -1.99 20.09
C LEU A 753 -17.80 -2.90 18.99
N ALA A 754 -16.78 -3.71 19.28
CA ALA A 754 -16.24 -4.71 18.34
C ALA A 754 -17.31 -5.72 17.91
N GLU A 755 -18.10 -6.24 18.86
CA GLU A 755 -19.23 -7.14 18.56
C GLU A 755 -20.27 -6.48 17.64
N ARG A 756 -20.66 -5.23 17.91
CA ARG A 756 -21.58 -4.45 17.05
C ARG A 756 -21.03 -4.15 15.65
N ARG A 757 -19.71 -4.23 15.47
CA ARG A 757 -19.01 -4.00 14.19
C ARG A 757 -18.57 -5.30 13.51
N GLU A 758 -18.91 -6.45 14.09
CA GLU A 758 -18.53 -7.80 13.63
C GLU A 758 -17.00 -8.00 13.49
N VAL A 759 -16.24 -7.31 14.34
CA VAL A 759 -14.78 -7.44 14.47
C VAL A 759 -14.47 -8.36 15.64
N GLU A 760 -13.63 -9.37 15.42
CA GLU A 760 -13.13 -10.22 16.50
C GLU A 760 -12.09 -9.43 17.31
N ALA A 761 -12.30 -9.35 18.63
CA ALA A 761 -11.47 -8.60 19.56
C ALA A 761 -11.25 -9.43 20.83
N THR A 762 -9.99 -9.71 21.16
CA THR A 762 -9.61 -10.68 22.19
C THR A 762 -8.58 -10.09 23.14
N VAL A 763 -8.90 -10.09 24.43
CA VAL A 763 -7.95 -9.73 25.50
C VAL A 763 -6.94 -10.86 25.64
N ILE A 764 -5.67 -10.58 25.34
CA ILE A 764 -4.57 -11.56 25.44
C ILE A 764 -3.64 -11.31 26.62
N GLY A 765 -3.75 -10.18 27.32
CA GLY A 765 -2.87 -9.87 28.45
C GLY A 765 -3.00 -8.47 29.05
N GLU A 766 -1.91 -8.00 29.66
CA GLU A 766 -1.78 -6.69 30.30
C GLU A 766 -0.37 -6.10 30.14
N PHE A 767 -0.28 -4.78 30.00
CA PHE A 767 0.99 -4.05 30.07
C PHE A 767 1.43 -3.88 31.53
N THR A 768 2.72 -4.05 31.79
CA THR A 768 3.32 -4.10 33.13
C THR A 768 4.57 -3.20 33.22
N ASP A 769 5.19 -3.15 34.39
CA ASP A 769 6.45 -2.45 34.71
C ASP A 769 7.57 -3.42 35.15
N SER A 770 7.47 -4.70 34.76
CA SER A 770 8.31 -5.80 35.26
C SER A 770 9.78 -5.79 34.79
N GLY A 771 10.12 -4.94 33.82
CA GLY A 771 11.36 -4.95 33.04
C GLY A 771 11.40 -6.01 31.93
N ARG A 772 10.32 -6.77 31.73
CA ARG A 772 10.34 -8.05 30.99
C ARG A 772 9.14 -8.23 30.06
N PHE A 773 9.37 -8.96 28.97
CA PHE A 773 8.34 -9.51 28.11
C PHE A 773 8.03 -10.94 28.58
N GLU A 774 6.89 -11.12 29.22
CA GLU A 774 6.45 -12.39 29.80
C GLU A 774 5.36 -13.03 28.93
N VAL A 775 5.65 -14.17 28.32
CA VAL A 775 4.71 -14.90 27.45
C VAL A 775 4.40 -16.26 28.07
N ASN A 776 3.12 -16.53 28.28
CA ASN A 776 2.60 -17.83 28.73
C ASN A 776 1.82 -18.55 27.61
N TYR A 777 1.62 -19.85 27.79
CA TYR A 777 0.57 -20.64 27.15
C TYR A 777 -0.18 -21.40 28.27
N GLY A 778 -1.20 -20.76 28.82
CA GLY A 778 -1.86 -21.16 30.06
C GLY A 778 -0.90 -21.12 31.26
N GLU A 779 -0.64 -22.29 31.85
CA GLU A 779 0.28 -22.44 33.00
C GLU A 779 1.76 -22.56 32.59
N GLU A 780 2.07 -22.74 31.30
CA GLU A 780 3.44 -22.90 30.79
C GLU A 780 4.05 -21.53 30.45
N ARG A 781 5.19 -21.17 31.05
CA ARG A 781 6.00 -19.98 30.66
C ARG A 781 6.76 -20.33 29.39
N VAL A 782 6.46 -19.63 28.28
CA VAL A 782 7.01 -19.96 26.95
C VAL A 782 8.09 -18.99 26.48
N CYS A 783 8.06 -17.72 26.91
CA CYS A 783 9.14 -16.76 26.69
C CYS A 783 9.27 -15.80 27.88
N ASP A 784 10.51 -15.49 28.28
CA ASP A 784 10.84 -14.69 29.45
C ASP A 784 12.11 -13.84 29.21
N LEU A 785 11.98 -12.79 28.40
CA LEU A 785 13.09 -11.91 28.00
C LEU A 785 13.08 -10.58 28.78
N ALA A 786 14.25 -10.07 29.14
CA ALA A 786 14.40 -8.69 29.59
C ALA A 786 14.29 -7.74 28.38
N LEU A 787 13.48 -6.68 28.48
CA LEU A 787 13.24 -5.78 27.34
C LEU A 787 14.52 -5.11 26.81
N SER A 788 15.46 -4.78 27.70
CA SER A 788 16.76 -4.22 27.31
C SER A 788 17.63 -5.21 26.54
N PHE A 789 17.53 -6.52 26.79
CA PHE A 789 18.23 -7.51 25.97
C PHE A 789 17.53 -7.71 24.63
N LEU A 790 16.20 -7.80 24.64
CA LEU A 790 15.40 -7.93 23.42
C LEU A 790 15.63 -6.77 22.43
N HIS A 791 15.68 -5.53 22.90
CA HIS A 791 15.80 -4.36 22.01
C HIS A 791 17.24 -3.83 21.83
N ASP A 792 18.09 -3.85 22.85
CA ASP A 792 19.45 -3.25 22.82
C ASP A 792 20.59 -4.29 22.82
N GLY A 793 20.29 -5.60 22.87
CA GLY A 793 21.30 -6.66 22.94
C GLY A 793 22.00 -7.02 21.64
N VAL A 794 21.52 -6.51 20.49
CA VAL A 794 22.07 -6.86 19.17
C VAL A 794 23.45 -6.20 18.92
N PRO A 795 24.50 -6.95 18.54
CA PRO A 795 25.80 -6.38 18.23
C PRO A 795 25.80 -5.65 16.87
N LEU A 796 26.31 -4.41 16.85
CA LEU A 796 26.50 -3.62 15.62
C LEU A 796 28.00 -3.53 15.26
N PRO A 797 28.49 -4.32 14.28
CA PRO A 797 29.88 -4.24 13.83
C PRO A 797 30.12 -3.01 12.94
N THR A 798 31.34 -2.48 12.93
CA THR A 798 31.77 -1.49 11.93
C THR A 798 31.88 -2.16 10.56
N LEU A 799 31.24 -1.59 9.55
CA LEU A 799 31.27 -2.08 8.17
C LEU A 799 32.35 -1.36 7.35
N SER A 800 32.85 -2.02 6.30
CA SER A 800 33.85 -1.47 5.37
C SER A 800 33.21 -1.15 4.01
N ALA A 801 33.41 0.07 3.52
CA ALA A 801 32.85 0.56 2.27
C ALA A 801 33.94 1.22 1.42
N ARG A 802 34.08 0.81 0.15
CA ARG A 802 35.15 1.30 -0.72
C ARG A 802 34.66 1.62 -2.14
N PHE A 803 34.71 2.90 -2.53
CA PHE A 803 34.38 3.36 -3.89
C PHE A 803 35.63 3.61 -4.73
N ASP A 804 35.85 2.77 -5.73
CA ASP A 804 36.67 3.14 -6.89
C ASP A 804 35.74 3.73 -7.96
N PRO A 805 35.90 5.01 -8.36
CA PRO A 805 35.06 5.58 -9.41
C PRO A 805 35.32 4.89 -10.77
N PRO A 806 34.28 4.63 -11.57
CA PRO A 806 34.46 3.99 -12.88
C PRO A 806 35.36 4.84 -13.77
N ARG A 807 36.27 4.18 -14.51
CA ARG A 807 37.14 4.86 -15.47
C ARG A 807 36.28 5.52 -16.55
N SER A 808 36.35 6.85 -16.64
CA SER A 808 35.66 7.63 -17.68
C SER A 808 35.98 7.04 -19.06
N GLN A 809 34.95 6.56 -19.75
CA GLN A 809 35.03 6.27 -21.17
C GLN A 809 34.67 7.56 -21.89
N SER A 810 35.51 8.03 -22.82
CA SER A 810 35.27 9.28 -23.54
C SER A 810 33.94 9.23 -24.28
N ASP A 811 33.09 10.24 -24.08
CA ASP A 811 31.74 10.19 -24.59
C ASP A 811 31.65 10.12 -26.12
N ALA A 812 30.77 9.22 -26.56
CA ALA A 812 29.85 9.44 -27.67
C ALA A 812 30.31 9.39 -29.16
N PRO A 813 31.21 8.48 -29.60
CA PRO A 813 31.24 8.05 -31.01
C PRO A 813 29.91 7.43 -31.51
N TRP A 814 28.96 7.14 -30.60
CA TRP A 814 27.67 6.54 -30.93
C TRP A 814 26.56 7.56 -31.26
N LEU A 815 26.73 8.86 -30.95
CA LEU A 815 25.72 9.88 -31.25
C LEU A 815 25.52 10.07 -32.77
N ASP A 816 26.60 9.97 -33.54
CA ASP A 816 26.56 9.92 -35.02
C ASP A 816 25.69 8.76 -35.56
N GLY A 817 25.54 7.68 -34.78
CA GLY A 817 24.72 6.51 -35.10
C GLY A 817 23.23 6.63 -34.74
N VAL A 818 22.79 7.75 -34.17
CA VAL A 818 21.39 7.92 -33.73
C VAL A 818 20.44 8.01 -34.93
N GLY A 819 20.81 8.69 -36.02
CA GLY A 819 20.03 8.70 -37.27
C GLY A 819 18.76 9.55 -37.22
N ASP A 820 17.66 9.07 -37.81
CA ASP A 820 16.37 9.81 -37.87
C ASP A 820 15.75 10.01 -36.47
N LEU A 821 15.78 11.26 -36.00
CA LEU A 821 15.27 11.65 -34.69
C LEU A 821 13.74 11.50 -34.58
N SER A 822 13.01 11.50 -35.71
CA SER A 822 11.57 11.20 -35.73
C SER A 822 11.31 9.72 -35.46
N ALA A 823 12.07 8.83 -36.11
CA ALA A 823 12.02 7.39 -35.84
C ALA A 823 12.47 7.07 -34.41
N ARG A 824 13.51 7.72 -33.89
CA ARG A 824 13.97 7.53 -32.51
C ARG A 824 12.95 8.01 -31.47
N LEU A 825 12.28 9.14 -31.68
CA LEU A 825 11.21 9.57 -30.78
C LEU A 825 10.04 8.57 -30.76
N LEU A 826 9.64 8.02 -31.92
CA LEU A 826 8.64 6.95 -31.97
C LEU A 826 9.12 5.66 -31.29
N GLN A 827 10.39 5.29 -31.45
CA GLN A 827 11.00 4.15 -30.75
C GLN A 827 10.94 4.35 -29.23
N LEU A 828 11.34 5.52 -28.72
CA LEU A 828 11.33 5.83 -27.29
C LEU A 828 9.92 5.84 -26.71
N LEU A 829 8.95 6.49 -27.38
CA LEU A 829 7.54 6.48 -26.95
C LEU A 829 6.93 5.08 -26.91
N GLY A 830 7.45 4.13 -27.68
CA GLY A 830 7.05 2.72 -27.68
C GLY A 830 7.73 1.83 -26.64
N ARG A 831 8.70 2.33 -25.86
CA ARG A 831 9.40 1.51 -24.84
C ARG A 831 8.53 1.29 -23.60
N PRO A 832 8.49 0.09 -23.00
CA PRO A 832 7.69 -0.20 -21.80
C PRO A 832 7.81 0.84 -20.67
N GLY A 833 9.02 1.34 -20.36
CA GLY A 833 9.26 2.33 -19.29
C GLY A 833 8.93 3.80 -19.62
N LEU A 834 8.42 4.07 -20.83
CA LEU A 834 8.04 5.40 -21.33
C LEU A 834 6.64 5.47 -21.96
N CYS A 835 6.09 4.35 -22.42
CA CYS A 835 4.77 4.30 -23.05
C CYS A 835 3.62 4.41 -22.02
N SER A 836 2.37 4.50 -22.49
CA SER A 836 1.21 4.57 -21.58
C SER A 836 0.90 3.24 -20.92
N GLY A 837 0.97 3.20 -19.60
CA GLY A 837 0.48 2.08 -18.77
C GLY A 837 -1.01 2.15 -18.44
N GLU A 838 -1.82 2.94 -19.17
CA GLU A 838 -3.23 3.18 -18.80
C GLU A 838 -4.05 1.89 -18.71
N GLU A 839 -3.74 0.89 -19.55
CA GLU A 839 -4.55 -0.32 -19.73
C GLU A 839 -4.67 -1.09 -18.41
N LYS A 840 -3.54 -1.31 -17.73
CA LYS A 840 -3.50 -1.93 -16.40
C LYS A 840 -3.89 -0.94 -15.30
N ALA A 841 -3.49 0.33 -15.41
CA ALA A 841 -3.80 1.35 -14.40
C ALA A 841 -5.31 1.58 -14.20
N ARG A 842 -6.11 1.45 -15.27
CA ARG A 842 -7.58 1.58 -15.24
C ARG A 842 -8.31 0.48 -14.46
N HIS A 843 -7.62 -0.58 -14.01
CA HIS A 843 -8.19 -1.61 -13.14
C HIS A 843 -8.15 -1.21 -11.65
N TYR A 844 -7.30 -0.25 -11.28
CA TYR A 844 -7.27 0.34 -9.94
C TYR A 844 -8.41 1.36 -9.82
N ASP A 845 -9.10 1.39 -8.67
CA ASP A 845 -10.03 2.47 -8.38
C ASP A 845 -9.27 3.81 -8.25
N HIS A 846 -9.81 4.91 -8.79
CA HIS A 846 -9.25 6.26 -8.71
C HIS A 846 -10.24 7.30 -8.14
N GLU A 847 -11.41 6.86 -7.69
CA GLU A 847 -12.63 7.68 -7.56
C GLU A 847 -13.43 7.43 -6.28
N VAL A 848 -13.24 6.30 -5.58
CA VAL A 848 -13.88 6.05 -4.28
C VAL A 848 -13.49 7.18 -3.31
N LYS A 849 -14.45 7.55 -2.46
CA LYS A 849 -14.45 8.78 -1.64
C LYS A 849 -14.59 10.08 -2.43
N GLY A 850 -14.39 10.12 -3.75
CA GLY A 850 -14.71 11.29 -4.59
C GLY A 850 -13.88 12.54 -4.27
N LEU A 851 -12.61 12.35 -3.90
CA LEU A 851 -11.66 13.41 -3.51
C LEU A 851 -10.59 13.72 -4.56
N SER A 852 -10.61 13.02 -5.71
CA SER A 852 -9.68 13.21 -6.83
C SER A 852 -9.82 14.63 -7.46
N VAL A 853 -8.69 15.18 -7.94
CA VAL A 853 -8.65 16.46 -8.67
C VAL A 853 -7.78 16.35 -9.91
N ILE A 854 -6.53 15.91 -9.76
CA ILE A 854 -5.68 15.45 -10.87
C ILE A 854 -5.46 13.95 -10.66
N LYS A 855 -6.01 13.18 -11.59
CA LYS A 855 -5.98 11.71 -11.64
C LYS A 855 -4.64 11.20 -12.17
N PRO A 856 -4.28 9.91 -11.94
CA PRO A 856 -3.03 9.36 -12.45
C PRO A 856 -2.87 9.53 -13.96
N TYR A 857 -3.95 9.41 -14.75
CA TYR A 857 -3.97 9.69 -16.20
C TYR A 857 -4.97 10.82 -16.55
N ILE A 858 -4.60 11.64 -17.55
CA ILE A 858 -5.26 12.90 -17.95
C ILE A 858 -5.22 13.13 -19.47
N GLY A 859 -5.68 14.31 -19.91
CA GLY A 859 -5.80 14.71 -21.32
C GLY A 859 -7.15 14.32 -21.94
N VAL A 860 -7.36 14.66 -23.22
CA VAL A 860 -8.63 14.50 -23.95
C VAL A 860 -9.24 13.10 -23.87
N ARG A 861 -8.40 12.05 -23.78
CA ARG A 861 -8.82 10.64 -23.70
C ARG A 861 -8.59 10.01 -22.32
N GLY A 862 -7.92 10.74 -21.42
CA GLY A 862 -7.44 10.19 -20.15
C GLY A 862 -6.33 9.15 -20.32
N ASP A 863 -5.49 9.27 -21.36
CA ASP A 863 -4.50 8.26 -21.77
C ASP A 863 -3.03 8.69 -21.58
N VAL A 864 -2.77 9.89 -21.05
CA VAL A 864 -1.43 10.41 -20.77
C VAL A 864 -1.19 10.52 -19.26
N PRO A 865 -0.07 10.01 -18.71
CA PRO A 865 0.20 10.06 -17.28
C PRO A 865 0.41 11.50 -16.79
N SER A 866 -0.15 11.80 -15.62
CA SER A 866 -0.04 13.09 -14.95
C SER A 866 1.38 13.38 -14.46
N THR A 867 1.74 14.66 -14.41
CA THR A 867 3.01 15.13 -13.83
C THR A 867 3.14 14.71 -12.37
N ALA A 868 2.09 14.96 -11.60
CA ALA A 868 1.84 14.56 -10.21
C ALA A 868 0.31 14.43 -10.03
N ALA A 869 -0.13 13.66 -9.05
CA ALA A 869 -1.55 13.53 -8.69
C ALA A 869 -1.95 14.62 -7.68
N VAL A 870 -3.24 14.98 -7.64
CA VAL A 870 -3.78 15.97 -6.68
C VAL A 870 -5.12 15.50 -6.13
N MET A 871 -5.28 15.58 -4.81
CA MET A 871 -6.51 15.24 -4.09
C MET A 871 -6.85 16.27 -3.01
N ARG A 872 -8.13 16.36 -2.62
CA ARG A 872 -8.55 17.05 -1.39
C ARG A 872 -8.37 16.14 -0.19
N GLY A 873 -7.96 16.68 0.97
CA GLY A 873 -7.92 15.90 2.21
C GLY A 873 -9.32 15.62 2.79
N ARG A 874 -10.23 16.61 2.75
CA ARG A 874 -11.62 16.49 3.23
C ARG A 874 -12.62 16.97 2.17
N HIS A 875 -13.87 16.51 2.29
CA HIS A 875 -14.96 17.04 1.47
C HIS A 875 -15.22 18.52 1.75
N ARG A 876 -15.52 19.29 0.70
CA ARG A 876 -15.83 20.75 0.71
C ARG A 876 -14.65 21.67 1.05
N ASP A 877 -13.59 21.17 1.69
CA ASP A 877 -12.31 21.86 1.77
C ASP A 877 -11.70 22.07 0.36
N GLN A 878 -10.85 23.07 0.23
CA GLN A 878 -10.02 23.30 -0.96
C GLN A 878 -8.53 23.01 -0.71
N ALA A 879 -8.11 22.78 0.55
CA ALA A 879 -6.77 22.30 0.85
C ALA A 879 -6.48 20.96 0.15
N GLY A 880 -5.31 20.87 -0.45
CA GLY A 880 -4.93 19.79 -1.36
C GLY A 880 -3.62 19.11 -1.01
N VAL A 881 -3.59 17.80 -1.20
CA VAL A 881 -2.40 16.95 -1.21
C VAL A 881 -1.96 16.76 -2.65
N VAL A 882 -0.66 16.90 -2.91
CA VAL A 882 -0.02 16.74 -4.21
C VAL A 882 1.02 15.64 -4.09
N LEU A 883 0.97 14.63 -4.95
CA LEU A 883 1.80 13.42 -4.85
C LEU A 883 2.59 13.19 -6.15
N GLY A 884 3.90 13.00 -6.01
CA GLY A 884 4.82 12.67 -7.10
C GLY A 884 6.06 11.95 -6.60
N GLU A 885 6.88 11.43 -7.50
CA GLU A 885 8.01 10.56 -7.15
C GLU A 885 9.20 10.77 -8.08
N GLY A 886 10.40 10.46 -7.59
CA GLY A 886 11.58 10.24 -8.42
C GLY A 886 12.07 8.81 -8.29
N ILE A 887 12.45 8.20 -9.41
CA ILE A 887 13.11 6.89 -9.46
C ILE A 887 13.87 6.76 -10.80
N LEU A 888 15.20 6.64 -10.72
CA LEU A 888 16.13 6.71 -11.87
C LEU A 888 17.26 5.66 -11.73
N PRO A 889 16.94 4.35 -11.57
CA PRO A 889 17.92 3.32 -11.19
C PRO A 889 19.07 3.17 -12.18
N TYR A 890 18.86 3.44 -13.48
CA TYR A 890 19.90 3.31 -14.50
C TYR A 890 21.11 4.26 -14.29
N TYR A 891 21.00 5.24 -13.38
CA TYR A 891 22.11 6.13 -13.02
C TYR A 891 23.00 5.50 -11.90
N SER A 892 22.53 4.46 -11.19
CA SER A 892 23.29 3.76 -10.14
C SER A 892 24.54 3.06 -10.66
N ASP A 893 24.47 2.59 -11.90
CA ASP A 893 25.53 1.89 -12.62
C ASP A 893 26.74 2.80 -12.93
N ILE A 894 26.62 4.11 -12.67
CA ILE A 894 27.65 5.14 -12.92
C ILE A 894 27.97 5.91 -11.63
N ASP A 895 26.96 6.51 -10.98
CA ASP A 895 27.15 7.32 -9.77
C ASP A 895 25.84 7.45 -8.97
N THR A 896 25.72 6.70 -7.87
CA THR A 896 24.54 6.77 -6.99
C THR A 896 24.37 8.10 -6.28
N HIS A 897 25.40 8.95 -6.19
CA HIS A 897 25.25 10.32 -5.70
C HIS A 897 24.49 11.18 -6.71
N ALA A 898 24.85 11.09 -8.00
CA ALA A 898 24.14 11.77 -9.08
C ALA A 898 22.70 11.26 -9.21
N MET A 899 22.50 9.93 -9.10
CA MET A 899 21.18 9.32 -9.03
C MET A 899 20.32 9.94 -7.93
N ALA A 900 20.80 10.01 -6.68
CA ALA A 900 20.02 10.51 -5.56
C ALA A 900 19.64 11.99 -5.72
N LEU A 901 20.59 12.83 -6.15
CA LEU A 901 20.33 14.24 -6.47
C LEU A 901 19.26 14.39 -7.58
N ALA A 902 19.32 13.57 -8.63
CA ALA A 902 18.37 13.57 -9.75
C ALA A 902 16.97 13.06 -9.34
N VAL A 903 16.92 12.02 -8.51
CA VAL A 903 15.69 11.42 -7.97
C VAL A 903 14.91 12.42 -7.10
N VAL A 904 15.58 13.06 -6.13
CA VAL A 904 14.94 14.08 -5.28
C VAL A 904 14.47 15.27 -6.12
N ASP A 905 15.30 15.73 -7.06
CA ASP A 905 14.97 16.84 -7.97
C ASP A 905 13.74 16.56 -8.85
N GLU A 906 13.57 15.34 -9.35
CA GLU A 906 12.38 14.99 -10.12
C GLU A 906 11.11 14.98 -9.26
N GLY A 907 11.14 14.34 -8.09
CA GLY A 907 9.99 14.29 -7.18
C GLY A 907 9.53 15.70 -6.77
N VAL A 908 10.49 16.57 -6.42
CA VAL A 908 10.23 17.99 -6.12
C VAL A 908 9.65 18.72 -7.33
N ARG A 909 10.27 18.62 -8.52
CA ARG A 909 9.74 19.28 -9.73
C ARG A 909 8.31 18.82 -10.07
N ARG A 910 8.00 17.52 -9.90
CA ARG A 910 6.67 16.97 -10.21
C ARG A 910 5.56 17.64 -9.39
N VAL A 911 5.73 17.70 -8.08
CA VAL A 911 4.72 18.31 -7.19
C VAL A 911 4.64 19.82 -7.36
N LEU A 912 5.77 20.50 -7.61
CA LEU A 912 5.78 21.95 -7.89
C LEU A 912 5.09 22.27 -9.22
N CYS A 913 5.26 21.45 -10.26
CA CYS A 913 4.54 21.61 -11.53
C CYS A 913 3.01 21.47 -11.37
N ALA A 914 2.53 20.66 -10.43
CA ALA A 914 1.09 20.49 -10.19
C ALA A 914 0.46 21.52 -9.24
N GLY A 915 1.26 22.29 -8.49
CA GLY A 915 0.78 23.39 -7.64
C GLY A 915 1.19 23.33 -6.16
N ALA A 916 2.03 22.37 -5.74
CA ALA A 916 2.49 22.29 -4.36
C ALA A 916 3.33 23.51 -3.94
N ARG A 917 3.28 23.89 -2.66
CA ARG A 917 4.18 24.91 -2.11
C ARG A 917 5.54 24.30 -1.77
N LEU A 918 6.64 24.97 -2.16
CA LEU A 918 8.00 24.53 -1.84
C LEU A 918 8.25 24.45 -0.31
N ASP A 919 7.64 25.34 0.47
CA ASP A 919 7.77 25.35 1.93
C ASP A 919 6.83 24.35 2.66
N ARG A 920 6.04 23.56 1.92
CA ARG A 920 5.17 22.50 2.46
C ARG A 920 5.34 21.20 1.67
N LEU A 921 6.59 20.86 1.39
CA LEU A 921 7.00 19.55 0.89
C LEU A 921 7.53 18.67 2.04
N SER A 922 7.32 17.37 1.94
CA SER A 922 7.87 16.31 2.78
C SER A 922 8.09 15.08 1.90
N ALA A 923 9.13 14.30 2.18
CA ALA A 923 9.49 13.14 1.37
C ALA A 923 9.65 11.85 2.20
N LEU A 924 9.61 10.72 1.51
CA LEU A 924 9.98 9.42 2.03
C LEU A 924 11.08 8.79 1.18
N ASP A 925 12.05 8.19 1.85
CA ASP A 925 13.20 7.48 1.29
C ASP A 925 12.96 5.96 1.29
N ASN A 926 12.92 5.37 0.09
CA ASN A 926 12.72 3.93 -0.09
C ASN A 926 13.91 3.32 -0.85
N PHE A 927 14.82 2.68 -0.11
CA PHE A 927 16.02 2.04 -0.64
C PHE A 927 15.73 0.58 -0.98
N CYS A 928 16.05 0.15 -2.20
CA CYS A 928 16.14 -1.25 -2.58
C CYS A 928 17.55 -1.52 -3.10
N TRP A 929 18.31 -2.32 -2.38
CA TRP A 929 19.74 -2.52 -2.62
C TRP A 929 20.10 -4.00 -2.74
N PRO A 930 21.04 -4.38 -3.63
CA PRO A 930 21.70 -5.68 -3.55
C PRO A 930 22.58 -5.75 -2.28
N ASP A 931 22.98 -6.94 -1.87
CA ASP A 931 23.67 -7.18 -0.59
C ASP A 931 24.93 -6.29 -0.43
N PRO A 932 24.97 -5.37 0.54
CA PRO A 932 26.15 -4.53 0.80
C PRO A 932 27.16 -5.19 1.77
N ILE A 933 26.94 -6.44 2.20
CA ILE A 933 27.82 -7.15 3.11
C ILE A 933 28.79 -8.06 2.34
N VAL A 934 30.09 -7.94 2.64
CA VAL A 934 31.13 -8.79 2.02
C VAL A 934 30.97 -10.24 2.48
N GLY A 935 30.96 -11.18 1.53
CA GLY A 935 30.92 -12.61 1.79
C GLY A 935 31.45 -13.46 0.62
N PRO A 936 31.56 -14.79 0.77
CA PRO A 936 32.09 -15.67 -0.28
C PRO A 936 31.33 -15.57 -1.62
N ASN A 937 30.00 -15.45 -1.57
CA ASN A 937 29.12 -15.26 -2.75
C ASN A 937 28.84 -13.76 -3.03
N ASN A 938 29.53 -12.83 -2.35
CA ASN A 938 29.33 -11.39 -2.50
C ASN A 938 30.64 -10.61 -2.26
N PRO A 939 31.68 -10.83 -3.09
CA PRO A 939 33.00 -10.21 -2.90
C PRO A 939 33.02 -8.70 -3.20
N ASP A 940 32.00 -8.19 -3.87
CA ASP A 940 31.81 -6.78 -4.22
C ASP A 940 30.99 -5.98 -3.18
N GLY A 941 30.70 -6.58 -2.01
CA GLY A 941 29.93 -5.95 -0.94
C GLY A 941 30.44 -4.56 -0.52
N GLU A 942 31.77 -4.34 -0.41
CA GLU A 942 32.32 -3.02 -0.08
C GLU A 942 31.94 -1.94 -1.09
N HIS A 943 31.82 -2.30 -2.37
CA HIS A 943 31.41 -1.38 -3.44
C HIS A 943 29.91 -1.09 -3.35
N LYS A 944 29.10 -2.14 -3.16
CA LYS A 944 27.64 -2.02 -2.96
C LYS A 944 27.32 -1.15 -1.73
N LEU A 945 28.05 -1.30 -0.62
CA LEU A 945 27.91 -0.43 0.56
C LEU A 945 28.38 1.01 0.29
N ALA A 946 29.48 1.19 -0.45
CA ALA A 946 29.95 2.51 -0.82
C ALA A 946 28.97 3.26 -1.75
N GLN A 947 28.35 2.55 -2.68
CA GLN A 947 27.23 3.08 -3.47
C GLN A 947 26.08 3.54 -2.55
N LEU A 948 25.78 2.83 -1.46
CA LEU A 948 24.72 3.20 -0.50
C LEU A 948 25.09 4.48 0.29
N VAL A 949 26.35 4.59 0.75
CA VAL A 949 26.88 5.80 1.40
C VAL A 949 26.74 7.01 0.47
N ARG A 950 27.14 6.88 -0.81
CA ARG A 950 27.00 7.93 -1.84
C ARG A 950 25.55 8.31 -2.11
N CYS A 951 24.64 7.33 -2.12
CA CYS A 951 23.21 7.54 -2.29
C CYS A 951 22.63 8.39 -1.14
N CYS A 952 22.96 8.04 0.11
CA CYS A 952 22.53 8.77 1.29
C CYS A 952 23.05 10.23 1.30
N ARG A 953 24.29 10.45 0.84
CA ARG A 953 24.88 11.80 0.73
C ARG A 953 24.16 12.70 -0.28
N GLY A 954 23.87 12.19 -1.49
CA GLY A 954 23.12 12.94 -2.50
C GLY A 954 21.65 13.20 -2.10
N LEU A 955 21.04 12.27 -1.37
CA LEU A 955 19.71 12.43 -0.78
C LEU A 955 19.70 13.57 0.25
N ASP A 956 20.66 13.55 1.19
CA ASP A 956 20.83 14.56 2.24
C ASP A 956 21.10 15.97 1.67
N GLU A 957 21.99 16.09 0.68
CA GLU A 957 22.28 17.36 -0.02
C GLU A 957 21.03 17.96 -0.67
N ALA A 958 20.30 17.17 -1.48
CA ALA A 958 19.12 17.64 -2.19
C ALA A 958 17.97 18.01 -1.24
N CYS A 959 17.73 17.21 -0.20
CA CYS A 959 16.69 17.48 0.79
C CYS A 959 16.97 18.79 1.56
N ARG A 960 18.23 19.05 1.94
CA ARG A 960 18.64 20.33 2.53
C ARG A 960 18.45 21.51 1.57
N ALA A 961 18.91 21.38 0.32
CA ALA A 961 18.83 22.46 -0.67
C ALA A 961 17.38 22.91 -0.97
N TYR A 962 16.44 21.96 -0.95
CA TYR A 962 15.02 22.22 -1.16
C TYR A 962 14.22 22.51 0.13
N GLY A 963 14.82 22.34 1.33
CA GLY A 963 14.15 22.51 2.62
C GLY A 963 13.07 21.47 2.90
N MET A 964 13.21 20.28 2.31
CA MET A 964 12.23 19.20 2.30
C MET A 964 12.65 18.08 3.26
N PRO A 965 12.03 17.94 4.44
CA PRO A 965 12.37 16.89 5.39
C PRO A 965 11.90 15.51 4.92
N LEU A 966 12.69 14.49 5.28
CA LEU A 966 12.31 13.08 5.24
C LEU A 966 11.48 12.75 6.49
N ILE A 967 10.29 12.17 6.32
CA ILE A 967 9.32 11.99 7.42
C ILE A 967 9.11 10.52 7.82
N SER A 968 9.39 9.60 6.90
CA SER A 968 9.35 8.15 7.05
C SER A 968 10.13 7.54 5.87
N GLY A 969 10.42 6.25 5.92
CA GLY A 969 11.11 5.54 4.85
C GLY A 969 11.01 4.03 5.01
N LYS A 970 11.73 3.30 4.16
CA LYS A 970 12.03 1.87 4.33
C LYS A 970 13.24 1.47 3.49
N ASP A 971 14.12 0.68 4.07
CA ASP A 971 15.19 -0.02 3.37
C ASP A 971 14.87 -1.51 3.18
N SER A 972 15.19 -2.01 1.99
CA SER A 972 15.21 -3.42 1.62
C SER A 972 16.60 -3.73 1.09
N MET A 973 17.38 -4.45 1.89
CA MET A 973 18.69 -4.97 1.52
C MET A 973 18.55 -6.39 0.93
N LYS A 974 19.64 -6.99 0.44
CA LYS A 974 19.66 -8.36 -0.11
C LYS A 974 18.77 -8.56 -1.35
N ASN A 975 18.66 -7.56 -2.23
CA ASN A 975 17.92 -7.70 -3.49
C ASN A 975 18.74 -8.43 -4.56
N ASP A 976 19.01 -9.70 -4.25
CA ASP A 976 19.75 -10.66 -5.05
C ASP A 976 18.98 -11.99 -5.09
N ALA A 977 19.26 -12.76 -6.14
CA ALA A 977 18.97 -14.19 -6.24
C ALA A 977 20.24 -14.93 -6.69
N ASP A 978 20.51 -16.09 -6.09
CA ASP A 978 21.60 -17.02 -6.42
C ASP A 978 20.96 -18.39 -6.73
N LEU A 979 20.64 -18.61 -8.01
CA LEU A 979 19.83 -19.73 -8.49
C LEU A 979 20.49 -20.37 -9.71
N ASP A 980 20.52 -21.71 -9.77
CA ASP A 980 21.14 -22.48 -10.86
C ASP A 980 22.64 -22.12 -11.10
N GLY A 981 23.32 -21.62 -10.06
CA GLY A 981 24.69 -21.09 -10.14
C GLY A 981 24.83 -19.70 -10.78
N VAL A 982 23.71 -19.00 -11.00
CA VAL A 982 23.67 -17.66 -11.58
C VAL A 982 23.22 -16.66 -10.52
N LYS A 983 24.13 -15.76 -10.10
CA LYS A 983 23.79 -14.62 -9.24
C LYS A 983 23.29 -13.44 -10.07
N ILE A 984 22.11 -12.92 -9.70
CA ILE A 984 21.52 -11.70 -10.28
C ILE A 984 21.29 -10.68 -9.17
N SER A 985 22.07 -9.60 -9.19
CA SER A 985 21.88 -8.40 -8.36
C SER A 985 21.04 -7.35 -9.10
N ILE A 986 20.09 -6.70 -8.42
CA ILE A 986 19.38 -5.53 -9.00
C ILE A 986 20.34 -4.35 -9.23
N PRO A 987 20.01 -3.38 -10.12
CA PRO A 987 20.59 -2.04 -10.02
C PRO A 987 20.20 -1.41 -8.66
N PRO A 988 21.15 -0.85 -7.89
CA PRO A 988 20.85 -0.12 -6.66
C PRO A 988 19.79 0.97 -6.87
N THR A 989 18.61 0.79 -6.29
CA THR A 989 17.41 1.57 -6.60
C THR A 989 17.01 2.43 -5.40
N LEU A 990 16.88 3.74 -5.63
CA LEU A 990 16.22 4.67 -4.70
C LEU A 990 14.91 5.16 -5.32
N LEU A 991 13.81 4.96 -4.60
CA LEU A 991 12.55 5.68 -4.78
C LEU A 991 12.50 6.81 -3.75
N VAL A 992 12.22 8.03 -4.20
CA VAL A 992 11.82 9.14 -3.30
C VAL A 992 10.39 9.54 -3.61
N SER A 993 9.50 9.30 -2.65
CA SER A 993 8.09 9.68 -2.73
C SER A 993 7.89 11.06 -2.10
N VAL A 994 7.39 12.03 -2.85
CA VAL A 994 7.23 13.42 -2.41
C VAL A 994 5.75 13.77 -2.24
N MET A 995 5.39 14.16 -1.02
CA MET A 995 4.10 14.75 -0.67
C MET A 995 4.25 16.26 -0.49
N GLY A 996 3.55 17.02 -1.32
CA GLY A 996 3.44 18.47 -1.24
C GLY A 996 2.02 18.91 -0.86
N GLN A 997 1.89 20.10 -0.27
CA GLN A 997 0.59 20.68 0.08
C GLN A 997 0.27 21.93 -0.75
N MET A 998 -1.01 22.16 -1.02
CA MET A 998 -1.50 23.39 -1.66
C MET A 998 -2.77 23.92 -0.96
N PRO A 999 -2.98 25.25 -0.89
CA PRO A 999 -4.12 25.83 -0.17
C PRO A 999 -5.45 25.79 -0.94
N ASP A 1000 -5.40 25.63 -2.28
CA ASP A 1000 -6.59 25.62 -3.13
C ASP A 1000 -6.39 24.73 -4.36
N VAL A 1001 -6.95 23.52 -4.35
CA VAL A 1001 -6.93 22.58 -5.47
C VAL A 1001 -7.51 23.12 -6.78
N ARG A 1002 -8.26 24.24 -6.77
CA ARG A 1002 -8.76 24.89 -8.00
C ARG A 1002 -7.64 25.56 -8.81
N ALA A 1003 -6.48 25.80 -8.18
CA ALA A 1003 -5.25 26.27 -8.83
C ALA A 1003 -4.35 25.12 -9.32
N ALA A 1004 -4.77 23.86 -9.22
CA ALA A 1004 -3.95 22.71 -9.62
C ALA A 1004 -3.69 22.67 -11.13
N LEU A 1005 -2.42 22.44 -11.48
CA LEU A 1005 -1.93 22.50 -12.85
C LEU A 1005 -1.71 21.10 -13.45
N SER A 1006 -2.27 20.92 -14.65
CA SER A 1006 -2.05 19.76 -15.51
C SER A 1006 -0.91 20.04 -16.50
N LEU A 1007 -0.38 19.03 -17.18
CA LEU A 1007 0.55 19.24 -18.31
C LEU A 1007 -0.15 19.79 -19.57
N GLU A 1008 -1.43 19.45 -19.78
CA GLU A 1008 -2.23 19.80 -20.98
C GLU A 1008 -2.21 21.31 -21.31
N PRO A 1009 -1.64 21.73 -22.46
CA PRO A 1009 -1.75 23.09 -22.96
C PRO A 1009 -3.20 23.46 -23.29
N ARG A 1010 -3.75 24.46 -22.57
CA ARG A 1010 -5.19 24.72 -22.56
C ARG A 1010 -5.66 25.58 -23.72
N TYR A 1011 -4.96 26.68 -24.03
CA TYR A 1011 -5.40 27.67 -25.02
C TYR A 1011 -4.46 27.76 -26.23
N GLU A 1012 -4.96 28.33 -27.32
CA GLU A 1012 -4.19 28.59 -28.54
C GLU A 1012 -3.48 29.95 -28.41
N GLY A 1013 -2.25 30.07 -28.92
CA GLY A 1013 -1.44 31.28 -28.82
C GLY A 1013 -0.62 31.43 -27.53
N ASP A 1014 -0.91 30.62 -26.50
CA ASP A 1014 -0.09 30.48 -25.28
C ASP A 1014 1.38 30.20 -25.66
N VAL A 1015 2.32 30.79 -24.92
CA VAL A 1015 3.76 30.61 -25.14
C VAL A 1015 4.23 29.37 -24.40
N VAL A 1016 5.02 28.53 -25.07
CA VAL A 1016 5.66 27.35 -24.46
C VAL A 1016 7.10 27.69 -24.12
N TYR A 1017 7.47 27.48 -22.87
CA TYR A 1017 8.83 27.68 -22.37
C TYR A 1017 9.42 26.38 -21.84
N LEU A 1018 10.73 26.21 -22.04
CA LEU A 1018 11.59 25.37 -21.21
C LEU A 1018 12.26 26.26 -20.16
N LEU A 1019 12.40 25.77 -18.94
CA LEU A 1019 13.15 26.39 -17.85
C LEU A 1019 14.21 25.41 -17.35
N GLY A 1020 15.48 25.80 -17.43
CA GLY A 1020 16.64 25.04 -16.98
C GLY A 1020 17.57 24.61 -18.12
N PRO A 1021 18.86 24.37 -17.83
CA PRO A 1021 19.87 24.04 -18.83
C PRO A 1021 19.66 22.65 -19.42
N THR A 1022 20.02 22.49 -20.69
CA THR A 1022 20.18 21.19 -21.35
C THR A 1022 21.66 21.03 -21.71
N ARG A 1023 22.22 19.84 -21.50
CA ARG A 1023 23.62 19.48 -21.78
C ARG A 1023 23.67 18.09 -22.43
N SER A 1024 24.83 17.71 -22.96
CA SER A 1024 25.08 16.37 -23.48
C SER A 1024 25.31 15.36 -22.33
N GLU A 1025 24.22 14.99 -21.67
CA GLU A 1025 24.17 14.07 -20.52
C GLU A 1025 23.28 12.88 -20.86
N PHE A 1026 23.92 11.73 -21.08
CA PHE A 1026 23.30 10.50 -21.60
C PHE A 1026 23.59 9.25 -20.76
N GLY A 1027 24.40 9.33 -19.70
CA GLY A 1027 24.73 8.20 -18.84
C GLY A 1027 23.47 7.65 -18.16
N GLY A 1028 23.16 6.38 -18.46
CA GLY A 1028 21.93 5.71 -18.00
C GLY A 1028 20.63 6.13 -18.71
N SER A 1029 20.70 7.04 -19.70
CA SER A 1029 19.51 7.58 -20.38
C SER A 1029 18.75 6.55 -21.21
N GLU A 1030 17.46 6.81 -21.45
CA GLU A 1030 16.63 5.96 -22.31
C GLU A 1030 17.09 5.96 -23.77
N LEU A 1031 17.71 7.04 -24.27
CA LEU A 1031 18.32 7.03 -25.61
C LEU A 1031 19.55 6.10 -25.65
N ALA A 1032 20.46 6.22 -24.68
CA ALA A 1032 21.64 5.36 -24.61
C ALA A 1032 21.22 3.87 -24.49
N ARG A 1033 20.26 3.57 -23.61
CA ARG A 1033 19.67 2.23 -23.46
C ARG A 1033 18.99 1.74 -24.75
N ALA A 1034 18.25 2.59 -25.47
CA ALA A 1034 17.61 2.24 -26.74
C ALA A 1034 18.59 2.06 -27.92
N CYS A 1035 19.81 2.59 -27.81
CA CYS A 1035 20.91 2.42 -28.76
C CYS A 1035 21.89 1.29 -28.36
N GLY A 1036 21.73 0.66 -27.19
CA GLY A 1036 22.70 -0.30 -26.65
C GLY A 1036 24.06 0.32 -26.30
N ALA A 1037 24.08 1.64 -26.03
CA ALA A 1037 25.29 2.43 -25.87
C ALA A 1037 25.61 2.71 -24.39
N ALA A 1038 26.90 2.76 -24.06
CA ALA A 1038 27.40 3.27 -22.79
C ALA A 1038 27.80 4.75 -22.91
N SER A 1039 27.56 5.52 -21.86
CA SER A 1039 28.08 6.87 -21.64
C SER A 1039 28.35 7.03 -20.15
N THR A 1040 29.43 7.73 -19.77
CA THR A 1040 29.72 8.03 -18.36
C THR A 1040 29.27 9.44 -17.94
N SER A 1041 28.73 10.23 -18.87
CA SER A 1041 28.10 11.55 -18.62
C SER A 1041 26.71 11.39 -17.99
N VAL A 1042 26.65 10.91 -16.75
CA VAL A 1042 25.42 10.85 -15.93
C VAL A 1042 24.93 12.27 -15.58
N PRO A 1043 23.62 12.57 -15.67
CA PRO A 1043 23.11 13.92 -15.43
C PRO A 1043 23.50 14.53 -14.07
N ARG A 1044 24.03 15.76 -14.08
CA ARG A 1044 24.51 16.46 -12.88
C ARG A 1044 23.55 17.54 -12.40
N THR A 1045 22.88 17.30 -11.27
CA THR A 1045 21.96 18.26 -10.64
C THR A 1045 22.73 19.27 -9.77
N ASP A 1046 22.71 20.55 -10.13
CA ASP A 1046 22.99 21.64 -9.19
C ASP A 1046 21.70 21.95 -8.43
N VAL A 1047 21.55 21.33 -7.24
CA VAL A 1047 20.35 21.49 -6.40
C VAL A 1047 20.22 22.91 -5.83
N THR A 1048 21.31 23.67 -5.73
CA THR A 1048 21.28 25.07 -5.25
C THR A 1048 20.70 25.99 -6.32
N ALA A 1049 21.24 25.95 -7.54
CA ALA A 1049 20.70 26.71 -8.67
C ALA A 1049 19.25 26.27 -9.01
N ALA A 1050 18.94 24.98 -8.89
CA ALA A 1050 17.59 24.46 -9.01
C ALA A 1050 16.64 25.05 -7.94
N ALA A 1051 17.05 25.10 -6.66
CA ALA A 1051 16.23 25.67 -5.60
C ALA A 1051 15.93 27.17 -5.83
N HIS A 1052 16.88 27.95 -6.35
CA HIS A 1052 16.63 29.33 -6.76
C HIS A 1052 15.65 29.42 -7.95
N ARG A 1053 15.84 28.59 -8.99
CA ARG A 1053 14.91 28.48 -10.14
C ARG A 1053 13.49 28.12 -9.70
N TYR A 1054 13.33 27.22 -8.74
CA TYR A 1054 12.02 26.78 -8.24
C TYR A 1054 11.32 27.84 -7.41
N ARG A 1055 12.03 28.60 -6.57
CA ARG A 1055 11.47 29.77 -5.87
C ARG A 1055 10.92 30.79 -6.88
N ALA A 1056 11.63 31.06 -7.97
CA ALA A 1056 11.17 31.96 -9.03
C ALA A 1056 9.98 31.39 -9.84
N PHE A 1057 10.02 30.11 -10.22
CA PHE A 1057 8.91 29.45 -10.93
C PHE A 1057 7.63 29.41 -10.08
N VAL A 1058 7.73 29.06 -8.80
CA VAL A 1058 6.61 29.08 -7.84
C VAL A 1058 6.06 30.50 -7.69
N ALA A 1059 6.92 31.52 -7.59
CA ALA A 1059 6.47 32.90 -7.48
C ALA A 1059 5.74 33.44 -8.73
N LEU A 1060 6.05 32.91 -9.93
CA LEU A 1060 5.32 33.20 -11.17
C LEU A 1060 4.00 32.41 -11.25
N ARG A 1061 4.05 31.13 -10.90
CA ARG A 1061 2.89 30.20 -10.86
C ARG A 1061 1.81 30.71 -9.91
N ASP A 1062 2.18 31.14 -8.72
CA ASP A 1062 1.24 31.55 -7.66
C ASP A 1062 0.60 32.93 -7.92
N ARG A 1063 1.06 33.66 -8.95
CA ARG A 1063 0.35 34.82 -9.55
C ARG A 1063 -0.76 34.41 -10.53
N GLY A 1064 -0.90 33.12 -10.82
CA GLY A 1064 -1.87 32.56 -11.78
C GLY A 1064 -1.44 32.65 -13.25
N GLN A 1065 -0.16 32.92 -13.52
CA GLN A 1065 0.34 33.22 -14.88
C GLN A 1065 0.74 31.97 -15.67
N VAL A 1066 1.10 30.88 -14.97
CA VAL A 1066 1.38 29.56 -15.56
C VAL A 1066 0.05 28.81 -15.80
N ARG A 1067 -0.16 28.31 -17.03
CA ARG A 1067 -1.42 27.69 -17.48
C ARG A 1067 -1.36 26.16 -17.57
N SER A 1068 -0.18 25.59 -17.75
CA SER A 1068 0.10 24.15 -17.69
C SER A 1068 1.59 23.92 -17.40
N ALA A 1069 1.97 22.80 -16.78
CA ALA A 1069 3.37 22.47 -16.49
C ALA A 1069 3.66 20.96 -16.43
N HIS A 1070 4.85 20.57 -16.88
CA HIS A 1070 5.37 19.21 -16.88
C HIS A 1070 6.87 19.18 -16.59
N VAL A 1071 7.36 18.06 -16.08
CA VAL A 1071 8.80 17.84 -15.87
C VAL A 1071 9.44 17.34 -17.16
N VAL A 1072 10.72 17.65 -17.37
CA VAL A 1072 11.56 16.93 -18.35
C VAL A 1072 12.37 15.89 -17.58
N SER A 1073 12.32 14.63 -18.01
CA SER A 1073 12.90 13.46 -17.32
C SER A 1073 13.37 12.45 -18.39
N ARG A 1074 13.24 11.14 -18.13
CA ARG A 1074 13.56 10.03 -19.03
C ARG A 1074 13.03 10.25 -20.45
N GLY A 1075 13.88 10.03 -21.46
CA GLY A 1075 13.59 10.30 -22.86
C GLY A 1075 13.64 11.79 -23.28
N GLY A 1076 13.97 12.69 -22.35
CA GLY A 1076 14.29 14.09 -22.64
C GLY A 1076 13.11 14.99 -23.03
N LEU A 1077 13.45 16.14 -23.61
CA LEU A 1077 12.51 17.20 -24.00
C LEU A 1077 11.51 16.71 -25.05
N ALA A 1078 11.92 15.84 -25.98
CA ALA A 1078 11.08 15.34 -27.07
C ALA A 1078 9.91 14.48 -26.55
N VAL A 1079 10.13 13.64 -25.55
CA VAL A 1079 9.07 12.85 -24.89
C VAL A 1079 8.16 13.78 -24.07
N ALA A 1080 8.72 14.75 -23.34
CA ALA A 1080 7.94 15.72 -22.58
C ALA A 1080 6.99 16.56 -23.48
N LEU A 1081 7.48 17.05 -24.63
CA LEU A 1081 6.69 17.75 -25.64
C LEU A 1081 5.63 16.83 -26.29
N SER A 1082 5.94 15.55 -26.47
CA SER A 1082 4.99 14.55 -26.96
C SER A 1082 3.82 14.36 -25.99
N HIS A 1083 4.06 14.30 -24.68
CA HIS A 1083 2.98 14.26 -23.67
C HIS A 1083 2.06 15.50 -23.76
N LEU A 1084 2.63 16.71 -23.95
CA LEU A 1084 1.86 17.94 -24.13
C LEU A 1084 0.93 17.87 -25.37
N VAL A 1085 1.42 17.36 -26.50
CA VAL A 1085 0.65 17.17 -27.74
C VAL A 1085 -0.41 16.06 -27.58
N LEU A 1086 -0.05 14.92 -26.98
CA LEU A 1086 -0.94 13.79 -26.75
C LEU A 1086 -2.09 14.13 -25.80
N ALA A 1087 -1.82 14.86 -24.72
CA ALA A 1087 -2.85 15.22 -23.74
C ALA A 1087 -3.81 16.27 -24.27
N SER A 1088 -3.32 17.26 -25.04
CA SER A 1088 -4.14 18.38 -25.52
C SER A 1088 -4.73 18.21 -26.91
N GLU A 1089 -4.23 17.26 -27.72
CA GLU A 1089 -4.54 17.14 -29.16
C GLU A 1089 -4.34 18.48 -29.93
N ARG A 1090 -3.40 19.32 -29.47
CA ARG A 1090 -2.97 20.57 -30.11
C ARG A 1090 -1.61 20.40 -30.78
N SER A 1091 -1.38 21.11 -31.87
CA SER A 1091 -0.04 21.16 -32.48
C SER A 1091 0.94 21.98 -31.65
N LEU A 1092 2.23 21.59 -31.69
CA LEU A 1092 3.36 22.43 -31.30
C LEU A 1092 4.32 22.56 -32.49
N ASP A 1093 4.76 23.78 -32.78
CA ASP A 1093 5.85 24.08 -33.72
C ASP A 1093 6.99 24.71 -32.89
N VAL A 1094 8.04 23.92 -32.66
CA VAL A 1094 9.13 24.15 -31.70
C VAL A 1094 10.40 24.54 -32.43
N ASP A 1095 11.05 25.62 -31.97
CA ASP A 1095 12.34 26.07 -32.48
C ASP A 1095 13.47 25.75 -31.49
N LEU A 1096 14.49 25.04 -31.96
CA LEU A 1096 15.72 24.72 -31.23
C LEU A 1096 16.84 25.76 -31.46
N ALA A 1097 16.65 26.76 -32.33
CA ALA A 1097 17.66 27.81 -32.54
C ALA A 1097 18.09 28.56 -31.27
N PRO A 1098 17.21 28.81 -30.26
CA PRO A 1098 17.63 29.35 -28.97
C PRO A 1098 18.55 28.42 -28.15
N MET A 1099 18.56 27.11 -28.44
CA MET A 1099 19.41 26.09 -27.81
C MET A 1099 20.70 25.87 -28.63
N ALA A 1100 21.40 26.96 -28.96
CA ALA A 1100 22.57 26.93 -29.85
C ALA A 1100 23.82 26.27 -29.24
N GLU A 1101 23.88 26.10 -27.92
CA GLU A 1101 25.02 25.50 -27.20
C GLU A 1101 25.04 23.95 -27.23
N VAL A 1102 23.98 23.32 -27.75
CA VAL A 1102 23.84 21.86 -27.85
C VAL A 1102 23.31 21.44 -29.23
N ASP A 1103 23.76 20.29 -29.70
CA ASP A 1103 23.23 19.64 -30.91
C ASP A 1103 21.76 19.20 -30.74
N ASP A 1104 21.13 18.76 -31.82
CA ASP A 1104 19.72 18.36 -31.82
C ASP A 1104 19.44 17.08 -31.01
N VAL A 1105 20.42 16.18 -30.85
CA VAL A 1105 20.27 14.95 -30.06
C VAL A 1105 20.30 15.28 -28.57
N ALA A 1106 21.27 16.09 -28.14
CA ALA A 1106 21.36 16.59 -26.76
C ALA A 1106 20.17 17.51 -26.41
N ALA A 1107 19.75 18.39 -27.31
CA ALA A 1107 18.58 19.26 -27.12
C ALA A 1107 17.28 18.47 -26.90
N LEU A 1108 17.09 17.35 -27.62
CA LEU A 1108 15.85 16.58 -27.62
C LEU A 1108 15.83 15.43 -26.62
N PHE A 1109 16.94 14.72 -26.44
CA PHE A 1109 16.99 13.44 -25.72
C PHE A 1109 17.97 13.44 -24.53
N GLY A 1110 18.82 14.46 -24.38
CA GLY A 1110 19.67 14.60 -23.20
C GLY A 1110 18.81 14.72 -21.93
N GLU A 1111 19.16 13.99 -20.87
CA GLU A 1111 18.32 13.82 -19.66
C GLU A 1111 18.70 14.79 -18.52
N SER A 1112 19.36 15.91 -18.84
CA SER A 1112 19.69 16.98 -17.88
C SER A 1112 18.57 17.29 -16.88
N THR A 1113 18.93 17.29 -15.60
CA THR A 1113 18.00 17.48 -14.49
C THR A 1113 17.62 18.94 -14.31
N GLY A 1114 16.71 19.21 -13.38
CA GLY A 1114 16.29 20.56 -13.04
C GLY A 1114 15.47 21.31 -14.09
N ARG A 1115 14.90 20.59 -15.08
CA ARG A 1115 14.14 21.15 -16.20
C ARG A 1115 12.62 21.03 -16.07
N ILE A 1116 11.91 22.09 -16.45
CA ILE A 1116 10.43 22.18 -16.48
C ILE A 1116 10.00 22.71 -17.85
N VAL A 1117 8.99 22.10 -18.48
CA VAL A 1117 8.29 22.67 -19.65
C VAL A 1117 6.91 23.16 -19.22
N PHE A 1118 6.56 24.40 -19.57
CA PHE A 1118 5.34 25.05 -19.08
C PHE A 1118 4.75 26.03 -20.10
N THR A 1119 3.48 26.39 -19.91
CA THR A 1119 2.78 27.36 -20.76
C THR A 1119 2.39 28.61 -20.00
N VAL A 1120 2.48 29.76 -20.68
CA VAL A 1120 2.15 31.10 -20.16
C VAL A 1120 1.28 31.84 -21.17
N ALA A 1121 0.38 32.69 -20.67
CA ALA A 1121 -0.45 33.55 -21.50
C ALA A 1121 0.40 34.54 -22.32
N ALA A 1122 0.01 34.85 -23.56
CA ALA A 1122 0.77 35.79 -24.41
C ALA A 1122 0.86 37.22 -23.83
N ASP A 1123 -0.10 37.60 -22.99
CA ASP A 1123 -0.16 38.85 -22.22
C ASP A 1123 0.66 38.83 -20.90
N HIS A 1124 1.19 37.67 -20.49
CA HIS A 1124 2.14 37.52 -19.39
C HIS A 1124 3.57 37.20 -19.85
N GLN A 1125 3.84 37.33 -21.17
CA GLN A 1125 5.12 36.94 -21.76
C GLN A 1125 6.30 37.74 -21.17
N GLU A 1126 6.21 39.06 -21.16
CA GLU A 1126 7.27 39.96 -20.69
C GLU A 1126 7.58 39.77 -19.20
N GLU A 1127 6.57 39.53 -18.36
CA GLU A 1127 6.75 39.28 -16.92
C GLU A 1127 7.40 37.90 -16.66
N CYS A 1128 7.04 36.88 -17.43
CA CYS A 1128 7.68 35.57 -17.39
C CYS A 1128 9.17 35.66 -17.76
N GLU A 1129 9.49 36.35 -18.85
CA GLU A 1129 10.87 36.55 -19.31
C GLU A 1129 11.70 37.37 -18.32
N ALA A 1130 11.13 38.46 -17.76
CA ALA A 1130 11.78 39.25 -16.72
C ALA A 1130 11.99 38.47 -15.39
N THR A 1131 11.08 37.56 -15.04
CA THR A 1131 11.14 36.79 -13.79
C THR A 1131 12.06 35.57 -13.90
N LEU A 1132 12.11 34.91 -15.07
CA LEU A 1132 12.78 33.61 -15.24
C LEU A 1132 14.00 33.62 -16.17
N GLY A 1133 14.25 34.69 -16.93
CA GLY A 1133 15.38 34.77 -17.87
C GLY A 1133 16.73 34.37 -17.26
N GLY A 1134 17.03 34.88 -16.06
CA GLY A 1134 18.26 34.55 -15.31
C GLY A 1134 18.36 33.11 -14.77
N HIS A 1135 17.33 32.27 -14.96
CA HIS A 1135 17.30 30.88 -14.49
C HIS A 1135 17.43 29.84 -15.61
N GLY A 1136 17.73 30.29 -16.84
CA GLY A 1136 17.84 29.45 -18.04
C GLY A 1136 16.47 29.26 -18.72
N LEU A 1137 15.73 30.35 -18.95
CA LEU A 1137 14.46 30.32 -19.68
C LEU A 1137 14.69 30.31 -21.19
N VAL A 1138 14.02 29.41 -21.90
CA VAL A 1138 14.06 29.27 -23.36
C VAL A 1138 12.64 29.28 -23.92
N GLN A 1139 12.31 30.23 -24.79
CA GLN A 1139 11.05 30.23 -25.53
C GLN A 1139 11.11 29.17 -26.63
N LEU A 1140 10.30 28.10 -26.54
CA LEU A 1140 10.31 26.99 -27.49
C LEU A 1140 9.31 27.16 -28.62
N ALA A 1141 8.06 27.54 -28.30
CA ALA A 1141 6.95 27.49 -29.25
C ALA A 1141 5.79 28.44 -28.87
N ARG A 1142 4.78 28.49 -29.74
CA ARG A 1142 3.41 28.86 -29.35
C ARG A 1142 2.48 27.66 -29.54
N VAL A 1143 1.49 27.55 -28.66
CA VAL A 1143 0.51 26.46 -28.68
C VAL A 1143 -0.46 26.63 -29.85
N GLY A 1144 -0.56 25.62 -30.70
CA GLY A 1144 -1.40 25.63 -31.89
C GLY A 1144 -2.87 25.22 -31.66
N PRO A 1145 -3.66 25.18 -32.74
CA PRO A 1145 -5.06 24.77 -32.69
C PRO A 1145 -5.22 23.28 -32.35
N ARG A 1146 -6.30 22.95 -31.62
CA ARG A 1146 -6.78 21.57 -31.49
C ARG A 1146 -7.42 21.16 -32.82
N ARG A 1147 -6.88 20.15 -33.49
CA ARG A 1147 -7.38 19.61 -34.76
C ARG A 1147 -7.10 18.11 -34.85
N GLY A 1148 -7.92 17.38 -35.59
CA GLY A 1148 -7.64 15.97 -35.95
C GLY A 1148 -6.37 15.76 -36.81
N THR A 1149 -5.68 16.84 -37.17
CA THR A 1149 -4.40 16.87 -37.90
C THR A 1149 -3.29 17.51 -37.05
N ALA A 1150 -3.40 17.49 -35.72
CA ALA A 1150 -2.38 18.01 -34.82
C ALA A 1150 -1.05 17.28 -35.02
N ARG A 1151 0.08 17.98 -34.79
CA ARG A 1151 1.43 17.43 -34.94
C ARG A 1151 2.41 18.02 -33.94
N LEU A 1152 3.42 17.24 -33.56
CA LEU A 1152 4.66 17.75 -33.01
C LEU A 1152 5.59 18.04 -34.19
N ARG A 1153 5.98 19.31 -34.34
CA ARG A 1153 6.97 19.76 -35.31
C ARG A 1153 8.10 20.45 -34.56
N ILE A 1154 9.33 20.03 -34.84
CA ILE A 1154 10.55 20.54 -34.23
C ILE A 1154 11.50 20.89 -35.38
N ARG A 1155 12.09 22.08 -35.30
CA ARG A 1155 13.03 22.61 -36.28
C ARG A 1155 14.15 23.38 -35.57
N ARG A 1156 15.29 23.55 -36.23
CA ARG A 1156 16.30 24.53 -35.81
C ARG A 1156 16.29 25.67 -36.83
N ALA A 1157 15.77 26.83 -36.43
CA ALA A 1157 15.44 27.93 -37.34
C ALA A 1157 14.52 27.48 -38.49
N ALA A 1158 15.06 27.29 -39.70
CA ALA A 1158 14.29 26.82 -40.86
C ALA A 1158 14.28 25.30 -41.03
N ASP A 1159 15.28 24.60 -40.49
CA ASP A 1159 15.59 23.21 -40.85
C ASP A 1159 14.76 22.21 -40.02
N PRO A 1160 14.00 21.30 -40.63
CA PRO A 1160 13.15 20.36 -39.92
C PRO A 1160 13.98 19.25 -39.25
N VAL A 1161 13.75 19.04 -37.96
CA VAL A 1161 14.48 18.07 -37.11
C VAL A 1161 13.57 16.88 -36.75
N VAL A 1162 12.31 17.14 -36.39
CA VAL A 1162 11.27 16.12 -36.16
C VAL A 1162 9.93 16.62 -36.70
N GLU A 1163 9.19 15.80 -37.44
CA GLU A 1163 7.78 16.09 -37.77
C GLU A 1163 6.91 14.84 -37.73
N ILE A 1164 6.00 14.78 -36.74
CA ILE A 1164 5.16 13.61 -36.46
C ILE A 1164 3.74 14.06 -36.14
N ASP A 1165 2.74 13.48 -36.80
CA ASP A 1165 1.33 13.69 -36.50
C ASP A 1165 0.88 12.98 -35.21
N LEU A 1166 -0.23 13.47 -34.64
CA LEU A 1166 -0.84 12.95 -33.42
C LEU A 1166 -1.21 11.46 -33.49
N ALA A 1167 -1.57 10.93 -34.68
CA ALA A 1167 -1.96 9.53 -34.81
C ALA A 1167 -0.74 8.61 -34.69
N ARG A 1168 0.39 8.95 -35.34
CA ARG A 1168 1.66 8.23 -35.19
C ARG A 1168 2.24 8.33 -33.79
N LEU A 1169 2.22 9.53 -33.17
CA LEU A 1169 2.62 9.71 -31.77
C LEU A 1169 1.80 8.81 -30.85
N ARG A 1170 0.47 8.83 -30.98
CA ARG A 1170 -0.43 8.02 -30.12
C ARG A 1170 -0.32 6.53 -30.44
N GLN A 1171 -0.06 6.13 -31.69
CA GLN A 1171 0.14 4.72 -32.03
C GLN A 1171 1.38 4.13 -31.35
N ALA A 1172 2.51 4.86 -31.33
CA ALA A 1172 3.71 4.44 -30.62
C ALA A 1172 3.50 4.45 -29.09
N PHE A 1173 3.02 5.59 -28.56
CA PHE A 1173 2.83 5.79 -27.12
C PHE A 1173 1.81 4.83 -26.49
N MET A 1174 0.80 4.40 -27.24
CA MET A 1174 -0.19 3.41 -26.80
C MET A 1174 0.12 2.00 -27.32
N GLY A 1175 1.36 1.72 -27.71
CA GLY A 1175 1.78 0.45 -28.32
C GLY A 1175 2.56 -0.48 -27.37
N GLY A 1176 3.53 0.07 -26.61
CA GLY A 1176 4.57 -0.70 -25.92
C GLY A 1176 4.11 -1.72 -24.87
N LEU A 1177 2.94 -1.50 -24.24
CA LEU A 1177 2.34 -2.38 -23.23
C LEU A 1177 0.93 -2.89 -23.61
N ARG A 1178 0.51 -2.72 -24.88
CA ARG A 1178 -0.87 -3.02 -25.29
C ARG A 1178 -1.16 -4.52 -25.26
N GLY A 1179 -2.21 -4.94 -24.55
CA GLY A 1179 -2.55 -6.36 -24.39
C GLY A 1179 -1.58 -7.13 -23.50
N LEU A 1180 -0.78 -6.43 -22.67
CA LEU A 1180 0.05 -7.02 -21.61
C LEU A 1180 -0.69 -7.03 -20.28
#